data_AF-A0A4Z1L163-F1
#
_entry.id   AF-A0A4Z1L163-F1
#
_cell.length_a   1.000
_cell.length_b   1.000
_cell.length_c   1.000
_cell.angle_alpha   90.00
_cell.angle_beta   90.00
_cell.angle_gamma   90.00
#
_symmetry.space_group_name_H-M   'P 1'
#
loop_
_entity.id
_entity.type
_entity.pdbx_description
1 polymer ?
#
loop_
_entity_poly.entity_id
_entity_poly.type
_entity_poly.pdbx_seq_one_letter_code
_entity_poly.pdbx_strand_id
1 'polypeptide(L)'
;MFTFCSLQGAQSESSASQSLLELDGGIKVLIDVGWDETFDVEKLRELEKQIPTLSLILLTHATVPHIAAYAHCCKHFPLFSRIPVYATHPVIALGRTLLQDLYCSTPLASTIIPTTSSFLLQSPTKEEINYYFSLVRPLKYSQPHQPLNGVTITAYNAGHSLGGTIWHIQHGLESIVYAVDWNQARENVLAGAAWLGGAGAGGAEVIEQLRKPTALICSSKGGERVALPGGRAKRDELLLDMIRSSISRGGIVLIPTDSGARMMELAYLLEHAWRTENQEEGSAFKSAKPYLAVSTSEMTMRYTRSMFEWMDEAIIREFEAQPGHEEQRTGQQRRNAEEAKQHIGPFEFKHLRLLGRKGQIDRMLNETDNLGRSVGKVILASDTSIEWGFSKEVLCKIADDDKNLLILTERLNPIRGAPGLGRTLWSWWEERRDGVTSEPSSSGGILEQVYGGGRDLEIREPKRIPLEGNDLAVYQQWLATQRQLQTTLQPGGATALEASADIVDDASSDSSSDSDDSENEQQGKALNISATMGQANRKKIGLSDEDLGVNILLRKKGVHDFDVRGKKGRDKMFPMAIRRKRNDDFGELIRPGEFLRAEERDEVDGQEPQRPGKYDTKDTLGKKRKWDDVAASGKRRASNEGKRQQIGNNEDGSVADVPEEDDLMDIVEEEIPGPSRLEISIKTLKINLRIAFVDFSGLHDKRSLQMLIPLIQPRKLILVGGMKEETLALASDCRKLLGSTKEKLIDVYTPEIGVIIDASVDTNAWAVKLTDSLVKQLRWQNVKGLGIVTLTGRLETTHIDSDAHNSEGANKKQKMIKEELEETPTQAALDSAKAVVEMPILDVLPSNMASATRSVAQPLHVGDLRLTDLRKIMQSSGLTAELRGEGTLLIDGSVIVRKTGTGRIEVESVGVTTSSFYAVKGKIYEGLAVVAGG
;
A
#
# COMPACT_ATOMS: atom_id res chain seq x y z
N MET A 1 -20.91 -2.05 -19.08
CA MET A 1 -19.82 -1.61 -19.95
C MET A 1 -18.73 -1.03 -19.07
N PHE A 2 -17.48 -1.41 -19.32
CA PHE A 2 -16.35 -0.80 -18.67
C PHE A 2 -15.19 -0.63 -19.65
N THR A 3 -14.41 0.42 -19.42
CA THR A 3 -13.19 0.70 -20.16
C THR A 3 -11.98 0.69 -19.24
N PHE A 4 -10.85 0.31 -19.80
CA PHE A 4 -9.56 0.25 -19.11
C PHE A 4 -8.55 1.10 -19.86
N CYS A 5 -7.80 1.93 -19.12
CA CYS A 5 -6.71 2.73 -19.66
C CYS A 5 -5.48 2.63 -18.74
N SER A 6 -4.33 2.26 -19.28
CA SER A 6 -3.07 2.35 -18.54
C SER A 6 -2.51 3.76 -18.67
N LEU A 7 -2.40 4.49 -17.56
CA LEU A 7 -1.80 5.82 -17.52
C LEU A 7 -0.26 5.74 -17.50
N GLN A 8 0.29 4.70 -16.88
CA GLN A 8 1.71 4.38 -16.85
C GLN A 8 1.94 2.86 -16.81
N GLY A 9 3.12 2.43 -17.25
CA GLY A 9 3.60 1.04 -17.12
C GLY A 9 3.25 0.09 -18.25
N ALA A 10 2.30 0.39 -19.14
CA ALA A 10 1.99 -0.48 -20.28
C ALA A 10 2.99 -0.31 -21.43
N GLN A 11 3.66 -1.40 -21.84
CA GLN A 11 4.65 -1.41 -22.92
C GLN A 11 5.73 -0.32 -22.76
N SER A 12 6.12 -0.05 -21.52
CA SER A 12 6.98 1.09 -21.17
C SER A 12 8.21 0.62 -20.40
N GLU A 13 9.28 1.43 -20.49
CA GLU A 13 10.51 1.24 -19.74
C GLU A 13 10.42 1.74 -18.29
N SER A 14 9.35 2.49 -17.98
CA SER A 14 9.03 2.94 -16.64
C SER A 14 8.50 1.77 -15.81
N SER A 15 9.02 1.61 -14.60
CA SER A 15 8.55 0.60 -13.65
C SER A 15 7.15 0.93 -13.12
N ALA A 16 6.74 2.21 -13.18
CA ALA A 16 5.53 2.77 -12.59
C ALA A 16 4.24 2.10 -13.07
N SER A 17 3.35 1.78 -12.13
CA SER A 17 2.01 1.25 -12.34
C SER A 17 0.98 2.34 -12.04
N GLN A 18 0.18 2.69 -13.05
CA GLN A 18 -0.99 3.55 -12.89
C GLN A 18 -2.06 3.11 -13.90
N SER A 19 -3.23 2.70 -13.41
CA SER A 19 -4.33 2.22 -14.25
C SER A 19 -5.64 2.91 -13.91
N LEU A 20 -6.38 3.32 -14.92
CA LEU A 20 -7.72 3.89 -14.80
C LEU A 20 -8.75 2.89 -15.31
N LEU A 21 -9.72 2.60 -14.46
CA LEU A 21 -10.88 1.76 -14.79
C LEU A 21 -12.14 2.61 -14.73
N GLU A 22 -12.87 2.70 -15.83
CA GLU A 22 -14.14 3.42 -15.90
C GLU A 22 -15.27 2.40 -16.07
N LEU A 23 -16.14 2.33 -15.06
CA LEU A 23 -17.29 1.45 -14.99
C LEU A 23 -18.57 2.20 -15.40
N ASP A 24 -19.61 1.43 -15.75
CA ASP A 24 -20.96 1.95 -15.96
C ASP A 24 -21.41 2.91 -14.84
N GLY A 25 -22.18 3.94 -15.22
CA GLY A 25 -22.63 4.98 -14.28
C GLY A 25 -21.58 6.07 -14.04
N GLY A 26 -20.49 6.10 -14.81
CA GLY A 26 -19.45 7.14 -14.72
C GLY A 26 -18.52 6.97 -13.52
N ILE A 27 -18.46 5.77 -12.95
CA ILE A 27 -17.59 5.48 -11.80
C ILE A 27 -16.17 5.25 -12.31
N LYS A 28 -15.23 6.08 -11.86
CA LYS A 28 -13.80 5.95 -12.21
C LYS A 28 -12.99 5.50 -11.01
N VAL A 29 -12.30 4.38 -11.18
CA VAL A 29 -11.42 3.76 -10.19
C VAL A 29 -9.99 3.92 -10.67
N LEU A 30 -9.16 4.63 -9.89
CA LEU A 30 -7.72 4.64 -10.10
C LEU A 30 -7.10 3.47 -9.32
N ILE A 31 -6.28 2.67 -9.98
CA ILE A 31 -5.53 1.59 -9.35
C ILE A 31 -4.04 1.94 -9.43
N ASP A 32 -3.43 2.02 -8.25
CA ASP A 32 -2.07 2.48 -7.98
C ASP A 32 -1.79 3.94 -8.34
N VAL A 33 -0.81 4.50 -7.63
CA VAL A 33 -0.30 5.86 -7.80
C VAL A 33 1.23 5.78 -7.86
N GLY A 34 1.70 4.92 -8.76
CA GLY A 34 3.11 4.60 -8.96
C GLY A 34 3.93 5.75 -9.52
N TRP A 35 5.23 5.75 -9.24
CA TRP A 35 6.20 6.59 -9.94
C TRP A 35 7.42 5.76 -10.28
N ASP A 36 8.26 6.26 -11.17
CA ASP A 36 9.56 5.66 -11.43
C ASP A 36 10.66 6.45 -10.75
N GLU A 37 11.88 5.91 -10.84
CA GLU A 37 13.05 6.41 -10.14
C GLU A 37 13.48 7.82 -10.60
N THR A 38 12.89 8.31 -11.70
CA THR A 38 13.18 9.66 -12.24
C THR A 38 12.42 10.77 -11.53
N PHE A 39 11.31 10.43 -10.86
CA PHE A 39 10.41 11.38 -10.20
C PHE A 39 9.99 12.56 -11.09
N ASP A 40 9.76 12.29 -12.38
CA ASP A 40 9.34 13.30 -13.36
C ASP A 40 7.84 13.62 -13.24
N VAL A 41 7.51 14.90 -13.04
CA VAL A 41 6.13 15.40 -12.89
C VAL A 41 5.37 15.34 -14.20
N GLU A 42 6.03 15.42 -15.35
CA GLU A 42 5.37 15.36 -16.65
C GLU A 42 4.59 14.04 -16.82
N LYS A 43 5.10 12.96 -16.24
CA LYS A 43 4.46 11.63 -16.21
C LYS A 43 3.17 11.59 -15.39
N LEU A 44 2.97 12.54 -14.47
CA LEU A 44 1.76 12.66 -13.65
C LEU A 44 0.69 13.55 -14.28
N ARG A 45 0.98 14.22 -15.40
CA ARG A 45 0.07 15.17 -16.05
C ARG A 45 -1.25 14.54 -16.48
N GLU A 46 -1.23 13.31 -16.99
CA GLU A 46 -2.47 12.61 -17.37
C GLU A 46 -3.29 12.20 -16.15
N LEU A 47 -2.63 11.82 -15.05
CA LEU A 47 -3.30 11.58 -13.77
C LEU A 47 -3.99 12.85 -13.26
N GLU A 48 -3.29 13.99 -13.26
CA GLU A 48 -3.81 15.28 -12.78
C GLU A 48 -5.13 15.66 -13.45
N LYS A 49 -5.26 15.44 -14.77
CA LYS A 49 -6.49 15.71 -15.53
C LYS A 49 -7.68 14.85 -15.07
N GLN A 50 -7.44 13.63 -14.58
CA GLN A 50 -8.50 12.69 -14.21
C GLN A 50 -9.01 12.92 -12.79
N ILE A 51 -8.22 13.55 -11.91
CA ILE A 51 -8.51 13.73 -10.47
C ILE A 51 -9.94 14.21 -10.19
N PRO A 52 -10.49 15.24 -10.86
CA PRO A 52 -11.83 15.73 -10.56
C PRO A 52 -12.94 14.71 -10.82
N THR A 53 -12.66 13.67 -11.62
CA THR A 53 -13.63 12.64 -12.03
C THR A 53 -13.43 11.31 -11.30
N LEU A 54 -12.37 11.17 -10.50
CA LEU A 54 -12.08 9.94 -9.77
C LEU A 54 -13.07 9.72 -8.63
N SER A 55 -13.60 8.50 -8.55
CA SER A 55 -14.55 8.09 -7.50
C SER A 55 -13.85 7.45 -6.31
N LEU A 56 -12.81 6.64 -6.56
CA LEU A 56 -12.00 5.99 -5.51
C LEU A 56 -10.61 5.58 -6.04
N ILE A 57 -9.69 5.34 -5.12
CA ILE A 57 -8.33 4.85 -5.40
C ILE A 57 -8.12 3.49 -4.71
N LEU A 58 -7.53 2.53 -5.41
CA LEU A 58 -7.10 1.23 -4.88
C LEU A 58 -5.57 1.15 -4.93
N LEU A 59 -4.93 0.78 -3.83
CA LEU A 59 -3.48 0.55 -3.79
C LEU A 59 -3.17 -0.95 -3.70
N THR A 60 -2.18 -1.41 -4.46
CA THR A 60 -1.81 -2.83 -4.52
C THR A 60 -0.62 -3.19 -3.65
N HIS A 61 0.50 -2.46 -3.77
CA HIS A 61 1.77 -2.78 -3.12
C HIS A 61 2.40 -1.55 -2.46
N ALA A 62 3.19 -1.79 -1.41
CA ALA A 62 4.01 -0.79 -0.74
C ALA A 62 5.42 -0.73 -1.36
N THR A 63 5.49 -0.49 -2.67
CA THR A 63 6.75 -0.38 -3.43
C THR A 63 6.72 0.88 -4.29
N VAL A 64 7.90 1.40 -4.67
CA VAL A 64 8.02 2.63 -5.46
C VAL A 64 7.12 2.60 -6.73
N PRO A 65 7.11 1.50 -7.50
CA PRO A 65 6.28 1.41 -8.70
C PRO A 65 4.77 1.54 -8.48
N HIS A 66 4.25 1.43 -7.26
CA HIS A 66 2.79 1.41 -6.99
C HIS A 66 2.30 2.57 -6.12
N ILE A 67 3.16 3.21 -5.31
CA ILE A 67 2.71 4.24 -4.36
C ILE A 67 3.57 5.51 -4.32
N ALA A 68 4.71 5.58 -5.02
CA ALA A 68 5.68 6.68 -4.86
C ALA A 68 5.10 8.08 -5.12
N ALA A 69 4.13 8.23 -6.02
CA ALA A 69 3.53 9.53 -6.32
C ALA A 69 2.39 9.91 -5.36
N TYR A 70 1.96 9.02 -4.44
CA TYR A 70 0.79 9.26 -3.59
C TYR A 70 0.92 10.53 -2.72
N ALA A 71 2.01 10.67 -1.96
CA ALA A 71 2.20 11.85 -1.10
C ALA A 71 2.40 13.14 -1.90
N HIS A 72 3.06 13.05 -3.07
CA HIS A 72 3.19 14.17 -4.01
C HIS A 72 1.81 14.65 -4.48
N CYS A 73 0.96 13.72 -4.94
CA CYS A 73 -0.40 14.01 -5.39
C CYS A 73 -1.25 14.61 -4.26
N CYS A 74 -1.19 14.07 -3.04
CA CYS A 74 -1.92 14.59 -1.89
C CYS A 74 -1.56 16.05 -1.55
N LYS A 75 -0.29 16.43 -1.72
CA LYS A 75 0.21 17.76 -1.39
C LYS A 75 -0.02 18.77 -2.50
N HIS A 76 0.23 18.38 -3.75
CA HIS A 76 0.31 19.31 -4.88
C HIS A 76 -0.92 19.31 -5.77
N PHE A 77 -1.66 18.20 -5.85
CA PHE A 77 -2.84 18.13 -6.70
C PHE A 77 -4.11 18.47 -5.90
N PRO A 78 -4.84 19.54 -6.29
CA PRO A 78 -6.10 19.89 -5.64
C PRO A 78 -7.10 18.73 -5.67
N LEU A 79 -7.91 18.61 -4.62
CA LEU A 79 -8.97 17.59 -4.46
C LEU A 79 -8.49 16.15 -4.29
N PHE A 80 -7.22 15.81 -4.59
CA PHE A 80 -6.73 14.44 -4.54
C PHE A 80 -6.91 13.79 -3.15
N SER A 81 -6.55 14.51 -2.08
CA SER A 81 -6.69 14.04 -0.70
C SER A 81 -8.14 13.82 -0.23
N ARG A 82 -9.14 14.26 -1.00
CA ARG A 82 -10.57 14.04 -0.70
C ARG A 82 -11.09 12.73 -1.28
N ILE A 83 -10.38 12.13 -2.23
CA ILE A 83 -10.80 10.90 -2.89
C ILE A 83 -10.62 9.73 -1.90
N PRO A 84 -11.63 8.85 -1.72
CA PRO A 84 -11.49 7.71 -0.82
C PRO A 84 -10.48 6.69 -1.36
N VAL A 85 -9.51 6.33 -0.53
CA VAL A 85 -8.44 5.38 -0.86
C VAL A 85 -8.63 4.08 -0.07
N TYR A 86 -8.43 2.94 -0.70
CA TYR A 86 -8.51 1.61 -0.08
C TYR A 86 -7.23 0.82 -0.29
N ALA A 87 -6.76 0.17 0.77
CA ALA A 87 -5.56 -0.66 0.75
C ALA A 87 -5.61 -1.66 1.91
N THR A 88 -4.78 -2.70 1.87
CA THR A 88 -4.59 -3.58 3.03
C THR A 88 -3.76 -2.90 4.12
N HIS A 89 -3.90 -3.38 5.35
CA HIS A 89 -3.20 -2.78 6.49
C HIS A 89 -1.66 -2.71 6.32
N PRO A 90 -0.97 -3.78 5.86
CA PRO A 90 0.48 -3.69 5.67
C PRO A 90 0.87 -2.72 4.54
N VAL A 91 0.09 -2.62 3.46
CA VAL A 91 0.37 -1.67 2.37
C VAL A 91 0.32 -0.21 2.88
N ILE A 92 -0.61 0.10 3.78
CA ILE A 92 -0.70 1.42 4.42
C ILE A 92 0.53 1.68 5.31
N ALA A 93 0.87 0.73 6.18
CA ALA A 93 1.95 0.92 7.15
C ALA A 93 3.34 0.97 6.50
N LEU A 94 3.62 0.05 5.57
CA LEU A 94 4.89 -0.05 4.86
C LEU A 94 5.00 1.01 3.75
N GLY A 95 3.87 1.37 3.11
CA GLY A 95 3.85 2.47 2.14
C GLY A 95 4.22 3.80 2.78
N ARG A 96 3.77 4.03 4.02
CA ARG A 96 4.15 5.20 4.81
C ARG A 96 5.65 5.25 5.13
N THR A 97 6.24 4.14 5.57
CA THR A 97 7.68 4.10 5.86
C THR A 97 8.53 4.21 4.60
N LEU A 98 8.05 3.65 3.48
CA LEU A 98 8.67 3.81 2.16
C LEU A 98 8.70 5.27 1.72
N LEU A 99 7.58 6.00 1.78
CA LEU A 99 7.57 7.40 1.37
C LEU A 99 8.40 8.27 2.30
N GLN A 100 8.40 8.00 3.61
CA GLN A 100 9.30 8.69 4.54
C GLN A 100 10.78 8.44 4.18
N ASP A 101 11.17 7.20 3.89
CA ASP A 101 12.54 6.88 3.46
C ASP A 101 12.89 7.57 2.15
N LEU A 102 11.98 7.56 1.17
CA LEU A 102 12.17 8.18 -0.14
C LEU A 102 12.40 9.69 -0.04
N TYR A 103 11.52 10.42 0.68
CA TYR A 103 11.62 11.87 0.81
C TYR A 103 12.77 12.33 1.71
N CYS A 104 13.23 11.47 2.64
CA CYS A 104 14.45 11.71 3.39
C CYS A 104 15.71 11.43 2.57
N SER A 105 15.68 10.44 1.68
CA SER A 105 16.86 9.95 0.97
C SER A 105 17.19 10.68 -0.33
N THR A 106 16.19 11.26 -1.01
CA THR A 106 16.45 11.98 -2.27
C THR A 106 15.65 13.27 -2.38
N PRO A 107 16.32 14.39 -2.70
CA PRO A 107 15.62 15.63 -2.97
C PRO A 107 14.94 15.66 -4.33
N LEU A 108 15.23 14.71 -5.23
CA LEU A 108 14.54 14.59 -6.52
C LEU A 108 13.05 14.26 -6.34
N ALA A 109 12.67 13.57 -5.27
CA ALA A 109 11.27 13.28 -4.96
C ALA A 109 10.43 14.54 -4.70
N SER A 110 11.06 15.67 -4.33
CA SER A 110 10.39 16.97 -4.23
C SER A 110 9.97 17.53 -5.58
N THR A 111 10.59 17.07 -6.67
CA THR A 111 10.35 17.52 -8.05
C THR A 111 10.61 18.98 -8.35
N ILE A 112 10.86 19.28 -9.63
CA ILE A 112 11.18 20.61 -10.12
C ILE A 112 9.89 21.30 -10.57
N ILE A 113 9.77 22.59 -10.27
CA ILE A 113 8.66 23.43 -10.75
C ILE A 113 8.81 23.63 -12.27
N PRO A 114 7.84 23.26 -13.11
CA PRO A 114 7.98 23.30 -14.57
C PRO A 114 8.32 24.69 -15.14
N THR A 115 7.94 25.77 -14.44
CA THR A 115 8.15 27.16 -14.90
C THR A 115 9.52 27.74 -14.56
N THR A 116 10.29 27.11 -13.66
CA THR A 116 11.62 27.59 -13.26
C THR A 116 12.62 26.44 -13.36
N SER A 117 13.77 26.68 -13.98
CA SER A 117 14.70 25.61 -14.37
C SER A 117 15.39 24.87 -13.21
N SER A 118 15.13 25.21 -11.94
CA SER A 118 15.83 24.64 -10.80
C SER A 118 15.12 24.69 -9.44
N PHE A 119 13.93 25.30 -9.31
CA PHE A 119 13.25 25.39 -8.00
C PHE A 119 12.49 24.10 -7.69
N LEU A 120 12.56 23.65 -6.45
CA LEU A 120 11.85 22.46 -6.01
C LEU A 120 10.46 22.81 -5.50
N LEU A 121 9.49 21.91 -5.73
CA LEU A 121 8.24 21.96 -4.96
C LEU A 121 8.53 21.60 -3.50
N GLN A 122 7.66 22.07 -2.61
CA GLN A 122 7.79 21.77 -1.19
C GLN A 122 7.58 20.27 -0.93
N SER A 123 8.58 19.57 -0.41
CA SER A 123 8.43 18.15 -0.03
C SER A 123 7.32 17.96 0.99
N PRO A 124 6.54 16.86 0.91
CA PRO A 124 5.71 16.40 2.02
C PRO A 124 6.56 16.17 3.29
N THR A 125 6.11 16.70 4.43
CA THR A 125 6.76 16.43 5.73
C THR A 125 6.39 15.04 6.24
N LYS A 126 7.12 14.53 7.25
CA LYS A 126 6.80 13.24 7.87
C LYS A 126 5.40 13.23 8.48
N GLU A 127 4.96 14.35 9.05
CA GLU A 127 3.63 14.54 9.64
C GLU A 127 2.54 14.56 8.57
N GLU A 128 2.77 15.25 7.45
CA GLU A 128 1.84 15.26 6.31
C GLU A 128 1.70 13.85 5.72
N ILE A 129 2.80 13.12 5.53
CA ILE A 129 2.76 11.73 5.08
C ILE A 129 1.95 10.89 6.08
N ASN A 130 2.20 11.01 7.38
CA ASN A 130 1.41 10.31 8.41
C ASN A 130 -0.09 10.62 8.29
N TYR A 131 -0.45 11.89 8.09
CA TYR A 131 -1.82 12.33 7.90
C TYR A 131 -2.44 11.74 6.62
N TYR A 132 -1.75 11.79 5.48
CA TYR A 132 -2.27 11.25 4.22
C TYR A 132 -2.55 9.74 4.28
N PHE A 133 -1.71 8.98 4.98
CA PHE A 133 -1.95 7.55 5.19
C PHE A 133 -3.04 7.25 6.22
N SER A 134 -3.32 8.18 7.15
CA SER A 134 -4.45 8.05 8.08
C SER A 134 -5.82 8.15 7.40
N LEU A 135 -5.88 8.78 6.21
CA LEU A 135 -7.10 8.88 5.40
C LEU A 135 -7.41 7.59 4.62
N VAL A 136 -6.44 6.69 4.47
CA VAL A 136 -6.60 5.44 3.72
C VAL A 136 -7.43 4.45 4.53
N ARG A 137 -8.45 3.86 3.90
CA ARG A 137 -9.34 2.89 4.53
C ARG A 137 -8.71 1.48 4.48
N PRO A 138 -8.41 0.87 5.64
CA PRO A 138 -7.80 -0.45 5.69
C PRO A 138 -8.81 -1.55 5.37
N LEU A 139 -8.40 -2.51 4.53
CA LEU A 139 -9.15 -3.73 4.21
C LEU A 139 -8.39 -4.98 4.66
N LYS A 140 -9.12 -6.08 4.84
CA LYS A 140 -8.57 -7.43 5.06
C LYS A 140 -8.74 -8.28 3.80
N TYR A 141 -7.91 -9.32 3.67
CA TYR A 141 -8.05 -10.27 2.57
C TYR A 141 -9.40 -11.00 2.62
N SER A 142 -9.91 -11.32 1.43
CA SER A 142 -11.16 -12.07 1.20
C SER A 142 -12.40 -11.45 1.84
N GLN A 143 -12.33 -10.20 2.29
CA GLN A 143 -13.48 -9.46 2.83
C GLN A 143 -14.08 -8.57 1.73
N PRO A 144 -15.29 -8.86 1.23
CA PRO A 144 -15.96 -8.00 0.26
C PRO A 144 -16.35 -6.68 0.93
N HIS A 145 -16.02 -5.57 0.28
CA HIS A 145 -16.35 -4.22 0.71
C HIS A 145 -17.11 -3.49 -0.41
N GLN A 146 -18.15 -2.75 -0.06
CA GLN A 146 -18.97 -2.02 -1.02
C GLN A 146 -18.76 -0.50 -0.83
N PRO A 147 -17.76 0.10 -1.48
CA PRO A 147 -17.44 1.52 -1.32
C PRO A 147 -18.51 2.43 -1.93
N LEU A 148 -19.17 1.97 -3.00
CA LEU A 148 -20.19 2.67 -3.76
C LEU A 148 -21.34 1.71 -4.10
N ASN A 149 -22.54 2.25 -4.32
CA ASN A 149 -23.69 1.44 -4.70
C ASN A 149 -23.39 0.65 -5.98
N GLY A 150 -23.56 -0.67 -5.93
CA GLY A 150 -23.32 -1.55 -7.08
C GLY A 150 -21.88 -2.02 -7.28
N VAL A 151 -20.86 -1.37 -6.69
CA VAL A 151 -19.44 -1.77 -6.83
C VAL A 151 -18.98 -2.49 -5.57
N THR A 152 -18.55 -3.74 -5.71
CA THR A 152 -17.93 -4.53 -4.63
C THR A 152 -16.46 -4.74 -4.94
N ILE A 153 -15.58 -4.43 -3.98
CA ILE A 153 -14.14 -4.67 -4.06
C ILE A 153 -13.75 -5.74 -3.03
N THR A 154 -12.91 -6.68 -3.44
CA THR A 154 -12.34 -7.70 -2.56
C THR A 154 -10.85 -7.81 -2.82
N ALA A 155 -10.04 -7.77 -1.77
CA ALA A 155 -8.59 -7.93 -1.86
C ALA A 155 -8.21 -9.41 -1.62
N TYR A 156 -7.35 -9.98 -2.46
CA TYR A 156 -6.77 -11.31 -2.28
C TYR A 156 -5.24 -11.21 -2.17
N ASN A 157 -4.59 -12.18 -1.53
CA ASN A 157 -3.14 -12.17 -1.39
C ASN A 157 -2.44 -12.29 -2.76
N ALA A 158 -1.52 -11.39 -3.07
CA ALA A 158 -0.70 -11.43 -4.28
C ALA A 158 0.62 -12.19 -4.10
N GLY A 159 1.12 -12.37 -2.87
CA GLY A 159 2.37 -13.09 -2.59
C GLY A 159 3.68 -12.43 -3.05
N HIS A 160 3.63 -11.20 -3.59
CA HIS A 160 4.82 -10.43 -4.00
C HIS A 160 5.43 -9.59 -2.86
N SER A 161 4.56 -8.91 -2.11
CA SER A 161 4.90 -8.07 -0.95
C SER A 161 3.98 -8.38 0.22
N LEU A 162 4.38 -8.07 1.46
CA LEU A 162 3.49 -8.21 2.62
C LEU A 162 2.26 -7.30 2.45
N GLY A 163 1.07 -7.88 2.57
CA GLY A 163 -0.19 -7.17 2.31
C GLY A 163 -0.48 -6.92 0.83
N GLY A 164 0.39 -7.30 -0.11
CA GLY A 164 0.18 -7.10 -1.55
C GLY A 164 -1.14 -7.70 -2.03
N THR A 165 -1.86 -7.00 -2.92
CA THR A 165 -3.24 -7.36 -3.28
C THR A 165 -3.45 -7.67 -4.76
N ILE A 166 -4.23 -8.73 -5.00
CA ILE A 166 -5.00 -8.92 -6.23
C ILE A 166 -6.39 -8.36 -5.95
N TRP A 167 -6.84 -7.40 -6.76
CA TRP A 167 -8.17 -6.81 -6.60
C TRP A 167 -9.18 -7.55 -7.46
N HIS A 168 -10.26 -8.00 -6.83
CA HIS A 168 -11.48 -8.42 -7.50
C HIS A 168 -12.51 -7.30 -7.39
N ILE A 169 -12.89 -6.74 -8.53
CA ILE A 169 -13.83 -5.63 -8.66
C ILE A 169 -15.07 -6.17 -9.36
N GLN A 170 -16.20 -6.16 -8.67
CA GLN A 170 -17.47 -6.62 -9.19
C GLN A 170 -18.43 -5.44 -9.32
N HIS A 171 -18.97 -5.24 -10.52
CA HIS A 171 -19.98 -4.22 -10.80
C HIS A 171 -21.11 -4.83 -11.64
N GLY A 172 -22.28 -5.02 -11.03
CA GLY A 172 -23.38 -5.75 -11.67
C GLY A 172 -22.97 -7.18 -12.04
N LEU A 173 -22.86 -7.47 -13.34
CA LEU A 173 -22.41 -8.76 -13.88
C LEU A 173 -20.95 -8.76 -14.32
N GLU A 174 -20.31 -7.61 -14.33
CA GLU A 174 -18.91 -7.49 -14.69
C GLU A 174 -18.06 -7.91 -13.49
N SER A 175 -17.17 -8.86 -13.73
CA SER A 175 -16.20 -9.36 -12.76
C SER A 175 -14.80 -9.11 -13.29
N ILE A 176 -14.09 -8.15 -12.71
CA ILE A 176 -12.78 -7.69 -13.17
C ILE A 176 -11.76 -8.13 -12.12
N VAL A 177 -10.69 -8.78 -12.56
CA VAL A 177 -9.58 -9.18 -11.68
C VAL A 177 -8.34 -8.40 -12.11
N TYR A 178 -7.81 -7.58 -11.20
CA TYR A 178 -6.57 -6.83 -11.39
C TYR A 178 -5.45 -7.49 -10.59
N ALA A 179 -4.48 -8.06 -11.31
CA ALA A 179 -3.38 -8.83 -10.76
C ALA A 179 -2.06 -8.50 -11.48
N VAL A 180 -1.45 -7.36 -11.14
CA VAL A 180 -0.21 -6.92 -11.77
C VAL A 180 0.98 -7.69 -11.18
N ASP A 181 1.42 -7.35 -9.98
CA ASP A 181 2.62 -7.94 -9.39
C ASP A 181 2.24 -9.02 -8.36
N TRP A 182 2.36 -10.29 -8.75
CA TRP A 182 2.00 -11.44 -7.93
C TRP A 182 2.97 -12.60 -8.14
N ASN A 183 3.06 -13.47 -7.13
CA ASN A 183 3.94 -14.63 -7.13
C ASN A 183 3.23 -15.87 -6.60
N GLN A 184 3.20 -16.93 -7.40
CA GLN A 184 2.59 -18.21 -6.98
C GLN A 184 3.47 -18.98 -6.00
N ALA A 185 4.79 -18.82 -6.09
CA ALA A 185 5.72 -19.55 -5.25
C ALA A 185 5.65 -19.02 -3.81
N ARG A 186 5.65 -19.95 -2.85
CA ARG A 186 5.81 -19.60 -1.43
C ARG A 186 7.26 -19.19 -1.18
N GLU A 187 7.44 -18.11 -0.43
CA GLU A 187 8.74 -17.62 0.00
C GLU A 187 8.98 -17.96 1.48
N ASN A 188 10.03 -17.45 2.12
CA ASN A 188 10.27 -17.71 3.54
C ASN A 188 9.26 -16.97 4.42
N VAL A 189 9.01 -15.69 4.11
CA VAL A 189 8.09 -14.83 4.86
C VAL A 189 6.70 -14.76 4.23
N LEU A 190 6.61 -14.77 2.90
CA LEU A 190 5.37 -14.52 2.16
C LEU A 190 4.70 -15.82 1.70
N ALA A 191 3.39 -15.90 1.94
CA ALA A 191 2.54 -16.91 1.32
C ALA A 191 2.38 -16.63 -0.19
N GLY A 192 2.24 -17.69 -0.98
CA GLY A 192 1.98 -17.57 -2.42
C GLY A 192 0.62 -16.92 -2.72
N ALA A 193 0.48 -16.42 -3.95
CA ALA A 193 -0.72 -15.79 -4.45
C ALA A 193 -1.96 -16.67 -4.28
N ALA A 194 -3.07 -16.06 -3.87
CA ALA A 194 -4.34 -16.72 -3.59
C ALA A 194 -5.14 -17.02 -4.87
N TRP A 195 -4.50 -17.63 -5.88
CA TRP A 195 -5.20 -18.10 -7.07
C TRP A 195 -5.89 -19.44 -6.84
N LEU A 196 -5.22 -20.35 -6.14
CA LEU A 196 -5.68 -21.71 -5.89
C LEU A 196 -6.25 -21.82 -4.48
N GLY A 197 -7.33 -22.58 -4.31
CA GLY A 197 -7.91 -22.86 -2.99
C GLY A 197 -6.86 -23.42 -2.02
N GLY A 198 -6.81 -22.87 -0.80
CA GLY A 198 -5.77 -23.14 0.20
C GLY A 198 -5.65 -24.59 0.67
N ALA A 199 -4.65 -24.84 1.52
CA ALA A 199 -4.28 -26.14 2.08
C ALA A 199 -5.42 -26.75 2.91
N GLY A 200 -6.36 -27.42 2.24
CA GLY A 200 -7.54 -28.04 2.85
C GLY A 200 -8.60 -28.44 1.84
N ALA A 201 -8.63 -27.79 0.66
CA ALA A 201 -9.56 -28.08 -0.43
C ALA A 201 -8.81 -28.52 -1.69
N GLY A 202 -8.24 -29.75 -1.69
CA GLY A 202 -7.83 -30.46 -2.91
C GLY A 202 -7.00 -29.67 -3.94
N GLY A 203 -6.14 -28.75 -3.47
CA GLY A 203 -5.52 -27.61 -4.17
C GLY A 203 -5.07 -27.78 -5.62
N ALA A 204 -6.02 -27.71 -6.54
CA ALA A 204 -5.79 -27.55 -7.98
C ALA A 204 -6.84 -26.65 -8.66
N GLU A 205 -7.88 -26.23 -7.94
CA GLU A 205 -8.94 -25.38 -8.48
C GLU A 205 -8.73 -23.92 -8.11
N VAL A 206 -8.98 -23.04 -9.09
CA VAL A 206 -8.96 -21.59 -8.89
C VAL A 206 -10.12 -21.20 -7.97
N ILE A 207 -9.88 -20.26 -7.06
CA ILE A 207 -10.91 -19.70 -6.17
C ILE A 207 -12.14 -19.29 -6.99
N GLU A 208 -13.32 -19.69 -6.55
CA GLU A 208 -14.58 -19.55 -7.31
C GLU A 208 -14.81 -18.10 -7.76
N GLN A 209 -14.54 -17.14 -6.89
CA GLN A 209 -14.68 -15.71 -7.14
C GLN A 209 -13.72 -15.17 -8.21
N LEU A 210 -12.56 -15.79 -8.39
CA LEU A 210 -11.54 -15.39 -9.36
C LEU A 210 -11.63 -16.18 -10.67
N ARG A 211 -12.53 -17.15 -10.75
CA ARG A 211 -12.71 -18.03 -11.91
C ARG A 211 -13.58 -17.36 -12.97
N LYS A 212 -13.20 -17.51 -14.24
CA LYS A 212 -13.91 -16.99 -15.41
C LYS A 212 -14.31 -15.50 -15.30
N PRO A 213 -13.36 -14.61 -14.94
CA PRO A 213 -13.66 -13.19 -14.89
C PRO A 213 -14.01 -12.65 -16.28
N THR A 214 -14.75 -11.55 -16.30
CA THR A 214 -15.05 -10.77 -17.50
C THR A 214 -13.76 -10.26 -18.13
N ALA A 215 -12.87 -9.70 -17.31
CA ALA A 215 -11.50 -9.41 -17.70
C ALA A 215 -10.50 -9.75 -16.61
N LEU A 216 -9.35 -10.27 -17.03
CA LEU A 216 -8.15 -10.39 -16.20
C LEU A 216 -7.13 -9.36 -16.70
N ILE A 217 -6.75 -8.42 -15.85
CA ILE A 217 -5.65 -7.48 -16.07
C ILE A 217 -4.44 -8.05 -15.35
N CYS A 218 -3.40 -8.42 -16.10
CA CYS A 218 -2.21 -9.09 -15.57
C CYS A 218 -0.94 -8.38 -16.02
N SER A 219 0.09 -8.37 -15.16
CA SER A 219 1.41 -7.91 -15.59
C SER A 219 2.00 -8.88 -16.60
N SER A 220 2.75 -8.35 -17.57
CA SER A 220 3.63 -9.12 -18.45
C SER A 220 5.06 -9.21 -17.92
N LYS A 221 5.39 -8.48 -16.84
CA LYS A 221 6.71 -8.55 -16.19
C LYS A 221 6.98 -9.97 -15.70
N GLY A 222 8.05 -10.58 -16.17
CA GLY A 222 8.39 -11.96 -15.84
C GLY A 222 7.85 -13.01 -16.82
N GLY A 223 7.20 -12.58 -17.91
CA GLY A 223 6.69 -13.47 -18.96
C GLY A 223 7.76 -14.32 -19.64
N GLU A 224 9.01 -13.87 -19.60
CA GLU A 224 10.18 -14.60 -20.13
C GLU A 224 11.05 -15.23 -19.04
N ARG A 225 10.71 -15.04 -17.76
CA ARG A 225 11.50 -15.58 -16.65
C ARG A 225 11.34 -17.09 -16.56
N VAL A 226 12.47 -17.76 -16.38
CA VAL A 226 12.55 -19.20 -16.20
C VAL A 226 12.92 -19.48 -14.75
N ALA A 227 12.07 -20.21 -14.03
CA ALA A 227 12.38 -20.63 -12.67
C ALA A 227 13.67 -21.46 -12.62
N LEU A 228 14.51 -21.17 -11.62
CA LEU A 228 15.70 -21.94 -11.31
C LEU A 228 15.34 -23.41 -11.00
N PRO A 229 16.06 -24.39 -11.57
CA PRO A 229 15.95 -25.79 -11.16
C PRO A 229 16.26 -25.93 -9.66
N GLY A 230 15.34 -26.49 -8.88
CA GLY A 230 15.42 -26.53 -7.41
C GLY A 230 14.69 -25.38 -6.69
N GLY A 231 14.10 -24.44 -7.43
CA GLY A 231 13.19 -23.42 -6.90
C GLY A 231 13.83 -22.51 -5.84
N ARG A 232 13.02 -22.13 -4.84
CA ARG A 232 13.42 -21.22 -3.75
C ARG A 232 14.69 -21.68 -3.02
N ALA A 233 14.77 -22.97 -2.65
CA ALA A 233 15.89 -23.49 -1.88
C ALA A 233 17.24 -23.32 -2.61
N LYS A 234 17.26 -23.57 -3.93
CA LYS A 234 18.47 -23.39 -4.74
C LYS A 234 18.84 -21.92 -4.91
N ARG A 235 17.84 -21.03 -5.06
CA ARG A 235 18.04 -19.58 -5.10
C ARG A 235 18.67 -19.07 -3.80
N ASP A 236 18.11 -19.47 -2.66
CA ASP A 236 18.57 -19.02 -1.34
C ASP A 236 20.00 -19.51 -1.07
N GLU A 237 20.29 -20.77 -1.41
CA GLU A 237 21.64 -21.34 -1.34
C GLU A 237 22.63 -20.58 -2.24
N LEU A 238 22.24 -20.25 -3.48
CA LEU A 238 23.09 -19.49 -4.41
C LEU A 238 23.49 -18.13 -3.83
N LEU A 239 22.56 -17.42 -3.20
CA LEU A 239 22.84 -16.14 -2.55
C LEU A 239 23.84 -16.31 -1.40
N LEU A 240 23.61 -17.30 -0.52
CA LEU A 240 24.48 -17.56 0.62
C LEU A 240 25.89 -18.00 0.18
N ASP A 241 26.00 -18.77 -0.90
CA ASP A 241 27.28 -19.18 -1.48
C ASP A 241 28.06 -17.99 -2.04
N MET A 242 27.40 -17.06 -2.74
CA MET A 242 28.04 -15.81 -3.21
C MET A 242 28.54 -14.97 -2.04
N ILE A 243 27.75 -14.86 -0.98
CA ILE A 243 28.12 -14.16 0.25
C ILE A 243 29.33 -14.83 0.90
N ARG A 244 29.33 -16.16 1.07
CA ARG A 244 30.42 -16.94 1.67
C ARG A 244 31.72 -16.77 0.88
N SER A 245 31.64 -16.86 -0.46
CA SER A 245 32.76 -16.61 -1.38
C SER A 245 33.35 -15.22 -1.17
N SER A 246 32.52 -14.17 -1.09
CA SER A 246 33.00 -12.80 -0.90
C SER A 246 33.61 -12.53 0.48
N ILE A 247 32.97 -13.03 1.55
CA ILE A 247 33.47 -12.90 2.92
C ILE A 247 34.81 -13.60 3.09
N SER A 248 35.00 -14.78 2.46
CA SER A 248 36.26 -15.52 2.55
C SER A 248 37.47 -14.76 1.99
N ARG A 249 37.23 -13.81 1.07
CA ARG A 249 38.24 -12.90 0.52
C ARG A 249 38.46 -11.64 1.38
N GLY A 250 37.66 -11.44 2.42
CA GLY A 250 37.63 -10.22 3.23
C GLY A 250 36.92 -9.05 2.54
N GLY A 251 36.06 -9.31 1.56
CA GLY A 251 35.30 -8.28 0.84
C GLY A 251 34.00 -7.88 1.52
N ILE A 252 33.46 -6.73 1.12
CA ILE A 252 32.14 -6.23 1.51
C ILE A 252 31.11 -6.63 0.44
N VAL A 253 29.96 -7.14 0.87
CA VAL A 253 28.82 -7.44 0.00
C VAL A 253 27.75 -6.38 0.14
N LEU A 254 27.37 -5.74 -0.96
CA LEU A 254 26.22 -4.83 -1.04
C LEU A 254 25.08 -5.54 -1.78
N ILE A 255 23.89 -5.54 -1.18
CA ILE A 255 22.66 -6.06 -1.76
C ILE A 255 21.62 -4.93 -1.76
N PRO A 256 21.42 -4.26 -2.91
CA PRO A 256 20.35 -3.29 -3.07
C PRO A 256 19.00 -3.99 -2.93
N THR A 257 18.13 -3.43 -2.10
CA THR A 257 16.76 -3.90 -1.86
C THR A 257 15.85 -2.69 -1.70
N ASP A 258 14.55 -2.89 -1.76
CA ASP A 258 13.57 -1.86 -1.43
C ASP A 258 13.53 -1.57 0.08
N SER A 259 12.74 -0.60 0.54
CA SER A 259 12.73 -0.21 1.96
C SER A 259 11.63 -0.87 2.81
N GLY A 260 10.75 -1.70 2.21
CA GLY A 260 9.55 -2.18 2.91
C GLY A 260 8.99 -3.55 2.53
N ALA A 261 9.20 -4.06 1.32
CA ALA A 261 8.69 -5.35 0.85
C ALA A 261 9.77 -6.44 0.79
N ARG A 262 10.62 -6.47 -0.25
CA ARG A 262 11.62 -7.53 -0.48
C ARG A 262 12.69 -7.59 0.59
N MET A 263 12.99 -6.45 1.20
CA MET A 263 13.90 -6.33 2.34
C MET A 263 13.58 -7.31 3.46
N MET A 264 12.30 -7.56 3.78
CA MET A 264 11.93 -8.45 4.89
C MET A 264 12.30 -9.90 4.61
N GLU A 265 12.13 -10.36 3.36
CA GLU A 265 12.52 -11.72 2.97
C GLU A 265 14.03 -11.91 3.08
N LEU A 266 14.81 -10.94 2.57
CA LEU A 266 16.27 -10.98 2.62
C LEU A 266 16.78 -10.87 4.06
N ALA A 267 16.20 -9.98 4.87
CA ALA A 267 16.57 -9.82 6.27
C ALA A 267 16.31 -11.11 7.07
N TYR A 268 15.15 -11.73 6.88
CA TYR A 268 14.82 -13.01 7.50
C TYR A 268 15.78 -14.13 7.06
N LEU A 269 16.04 -14.25 5.76
CA LEU A 269 16.96 -15.25 5.20
C LEU A 269 18.38 -15.09 5.78
N LEU A 270 18.92 -13.88 5.81
CA LEU A 270 20.26 -13.62 6.34
C LEU A 270 20.32 -13.87 7.85
N GLU A 271 19.34 -13.41 8.63
CA GLU A 271 19.32 -13.69 10.07
C GLU A 271 19.31 -15.20 10.33
N HIS A 272 18.45 -15.95 9.65
CA HIS A 272 18.35 -17.40 9.82
C HIS A 272 19.65 -18.11 9.41
N ALA A 273 20.24 -17.71 8.28
CA ALA A 273 21.53 -18.25 7.84
C ALA A 273 22.64 -17.99 8.88
N TRP A 274 22.72 -16.79 9.45
CA TRP A 274 23.70 -16.48 10.50
C TRP A 274 23.44 -17.26 11.80
N ARG A 275 22.18 -17.54 12.15
CA ARG A 275 21.86 -18.37 13.33
C ARG A 275 22.36 -19.81 13.15
N THR A 276 22.19 -20.39 11.96
CA THR A 276 22.63 -21.75 11.65
C THR A 276 24.15 -21.83 11.53
N GLU A 277 24.76 -20.98 10.69
CA GLU A 277 26.20 -21.02 10.40
C GLU A 277 27.07 -20.61 11.60
N ASN A 278 26.59 -19.78 12.52
CA ASN A 278 27.33 -19.47 13.75
C ASN A 278 27.43 -20.66 14.71
N GLN A 279 26.58 -21.68 14.59
CA GLN A 279 26.70 -22.90 15.39
C GLN A 279 27.81 -23.81 14.87
N GLU A 280 28.16 -23.72 13.58
CA GLU A 280 29.20 -24.56 12.96
C GLU A 280 30.61 -24.03 13.28
N GLU A 281 31.50 -24.89 13.73
CA GLU A 281 32.91 -24.55 13.98
C GLU A 281 33.64 -24.31 12.64
N GLY A 282 34.22 -23.12 12.47
CA GLY A 282 34.98 -22.76 11.26
C GLY A 282 34.21 -22.03 10.15
N SER A 283 32.93 -21.70 10.35
CA SER A 283 32.15 -20.95 9.34
C SER A 283 32.73 -19.56 9.08
N ALA A 284 32.81 -19.18 7.79
CA ALA A 284 33.21 -17.83 7.35
C ALA A 284 32.26 -16.75 7.88
N PHE A 285 31.01 -17.09 8.17
CA PHE A 285 29.99 -16.16 8.67
C PHE A 285 30.31 -15.60 10.06
N LYS A 286 31.11 -16.32 10.88
CA LYS A 286 31.60 -15.82 12.17
C LYS A 286 32.51 -14.61 12.05
N SER A 287 33.20 -14.49 10.92
CA SER A 287 34.12 -13.38 10.64
C SER A 287 33.42 -12.14 10.08
N ALA A 288 32.12 -12.24 9.76
CA ALA A 288 31.37 -11.18 9.11
C ALA A 288 30.09 -10.81 9.85
N LYS A 289 29.68 -9.56 9.69
CA LYS A 289 28.46 -9.01 10.30
C LYS A 289 27.45 -8.60 9.22
N PRO A 290 26.17 -8.99 9.33
CA PRO A 290 25.13 -8.55 8.43
C PRO A 290 24.49 -7.24 8.98
N TYR A 291 24.22 -6.31 8.07
CA TYR A 291 23.65 -5.00 8.36
C TYR A 291 22.45 -4.73 7.44
N LEU A 292 21.45 -4.03 7.99
CA LEU A 292 20.31 -3.50 7.25
C LEU A 292 20.34 -1.98 7.33
N ALA A 293 20.73 -1.33 6.23
CA ALA A 293 20.85 0.10 6.10
C ALA A 293 19.62 0.68 5.37
N VAL A 294 18.64 1.17 6.13
CA VAL A 294 17.45 1.88 5.63
C VAL A 294 17.05 2.93 6.66
N SER A 295 16.73 4.16 6.25
CA SER A 295 16.52 5.26 7.22
C SER A 295 15.34 5.00 8.17
N THR A 296 14.35 4.25 7.71
CA THR A 296 13.15 3.86 8.45
C THR A 296 13.19 2.41 8.97
N SER A 297 14.36 1.75 9.00
CA SER A 297 14.50 0.32 9.33
C SER A 297 13.84 -0.08 10.66
N GLU A 298 14.02 0.71 11.72
CA GLU A 298 13.45 0.42 13.04
C GLU A 298 11.91 0.45 13.02
N MET A 299 11.33 1.45 12.35
CA MET A 299 9.89 1.59 12.22
C MET A 299 9.30 0.45 11.37
N THR A 300 9.94 0.12 10.24
CA THR A 300 9.54 -1.00 9.38
C THR A 300 9.56 -2.32 10.14
N MET A 301 10.61 -2.59 10.93
CA MET A 301 10.69 -3.81 11.76
C MET A 301 9.62 -3.84 12.86
N ARG A 302 9.31 -2.69 13.48
CA ARG A 302 8.23 -2.58 14.46
C ARG A 302 6.87 -2.94 13.85
N TYR A 303 6.56 -2.45 12.64
CA TYR A 303 5.31 -2.81 11.96
C TYR A 303 5.28 -4.30 11.59
N THR A 304 6.39 -4.81 11.05
CA THR A 304 6.52 -6.22 10.65
C THR A 304 6.20 -7.17 11.79
N ARG A 305 6.74 -6.90 13.00
CA ARG A 305 6.47 -7.69 14.22
C ARG A 305 5.02 -7.63 14.71
N SER A 306 4.23 -6.68 14.24
CA SER A 306 2.80 -6.56 14.62
C SER A 306 1.84 -7.22 13.62
N MET A 307 2.34 -7.69 12.48
CA MET A 307 1.52 -8.10 11.33
C MET A 307 1.77 -9.55 10.90
N PHE A 308 2.06 -10.46 11.84
CA PHE A 308 2.31 -11.89 11.57
C PHE A 308 1.15 -12.60 10.86
N GLU A 309 -0.08 -12.17 11.12
CA GLU A 309 -1.30 -12.68 10.49
C GLU A 309 -1.32 -12.54 8.96
N TRP A 310 -0.45 -11.68 8.39
CA TRP A 310 -0.32 -11.44 6.95
C TRP A 310 0.81 -12.26 6.30
N MET A 311 1.58 -13.00 7.09
CA MET A 311 2.74 -13.78 6.65
C MET A 311 2.37 -15.24 6.37
N ASP A 312 3.33 -16.01 5.87
CA ASP A 312 3.18 -17.44 5.67
C ASP A 312 2.92 -18.18 6.99
N GLU A 313 2.11 -19.24 6.93
CA GLU A 313 1.77 -20.07 8.08
C GLU A 313 3.01 -20.62 8.81
N ALA A 314 4.13 -20.82 8.13
CA ALA A 314 5.38 -21.26 8.76
C ALA A 314 5.90 -20.25 9.79
N ILE A 315 5.85 -18.96 9.47
CA ILE A 315 6.25 -17.88 10.37
C ILE A 315 5.26 -17.75 11.53
N ILE A 316 3.96 -17.91 11.25
CA ILE A 316 2.92 -17.90 12.28
C ILE A 316 3.17 -19.04 13.28
N ARG A 317 3.46 -20.26 12.79
CA ARG A 317 3.80 -21.40 13.64
C ARG A 317 5.09 -21.20 14.42
N GLU A 318 6.11 -20.60 13.82
CA GLU A 318 7.37 -20.26 14.52
C GLU A 318 7.12 -19.28 15.67
N PHE A 319 6.26 -18.28 15.44
CA PHE A 319 5.85 -17.32 16.46
C PHE A 319 4.98 -17.97 17.56
N GLU A 320 4.00 -18.80 17.20
CA GLU A 320 3.15 -19.53 18.15
C GLU A 320 3.94 -20.53 19.01
N ALA A 321 5.01 -21.12 18.47
CA ALA A 321 5.88 -22.06 19.17
C ALA A 321 6.79 -21.39 20.23
N GLN A 322 6.79 -20.06 20.35
CA GLN A 322 7.59 -19.39 21.39
C GLN A 322 7.02 -19.64 22.80
N PRO A 323 7.87 -20.02 23.78
CA PRO A 323 7.48 -20.19 25.17
C PRO A 323 7.14 -18.83 25.80
N GLY A 324 5.85 -18.49 25.77
CA GLY A 324 5.29 -17.24 26.31
C GLY A 324 3.83 -17.02 25.92
N HIS A 325 3.38 -17.60 24.81
CA HIS A 325 1.98 -17.49 24.35
C HIS A 325 1.07 -18.64 24.83
N GLU A 326 1.65 -19.82 25.14
CA GLU A 326 0.90 -20.97 25.68
C GLU A 326 0.66 -20.92 27.20
N GLU A 327 1.41 -20.09 27.96
CA GLU A 327 1.27 -20.01 29.42
C GLU A 327 -0.10 -19.45 29.88
N GLN A 328 -0.90 -18.86 28.99
CA GLN A 328 -2.26 -18.40 29.31
C GLN A 328 -3.38 -19.42 29.11
N ARG A 329 -3.12 -20.60 28.52
CA ARG A 329 -4.20 -21.57 28.23
C ARG A 329 -4.17 -22.85 29.06
N THR A 330 -3.03 -23.27 29.61
CA THR A 330 -2.97 -24.46 30.47
C THR A 330 -1.92 -24.30 31.55
N GLY A 331 -2.37 -24.08 32.78
CA GLY A 331 -1.53 -23.86 33.97
C GLY A 331 -0.78 -25.10 34.48
N GLN A 332 -0.13 -25.88 33.62
CA GLN A 332 0.69 -27.02 34.02
C GLN A 332 1.85 -27.24 33.03
N GLN A 333 3.03 -26.68 33.34
CA GLN A 333 4.32 -27.40 33.44
C GLN A 333 5.51 -26.43 33.49
N ARG A 334 6.01 -26.15 34.70
CA ARG A 334 7.29 -25.46 34.96
C ARG A 334 8.44 -26.46 35.12
N ARG A 335 8.75 -27.24 34.09
CA ARG A 335 9.94 -28.11 34.09
C ARG A 335 10.57 -28.12 32.69
N ASN A 336 11.28 -27.05 32.36
CA ASN A 336 12.46 -26.99 31.48
C ASN A 336 12.77 -25.52 31.14
N ALA A 337 13.33 -24.78 32.11
CA ALA A 337 13.66 -23.36 31.94
C ALA A 337 15.04 -23.12 31.28
N GLU A 338 15.83 -24.16 31.02
CA GLU A 338 17.16 -24.04 30.40
C GLU A 338 17.13 -24.12 28.87
N GLU A 339 16.15 -24.81 28.26
CA GLU A 339 15.92 -24.80 26.80
C GLU A 339 15.09 -23.58 26.34
N ALA A 340 14.35 -22.94 27.25
CA ALA A 340 13.50 -21.79 26.96
C ALA A 340 14.26 -20.51 26.57
N LYS A 341 15.59 -20.45 26.77
CA LYS A 341 16.44 -19.30 26.44
C LYS A 341 16.86 -19.20 24.96
N GLN A 342 16.51 -20.19 24.12
CA GLN A 342 17.02 -20.25 22.73
C GLN A 342 15.99 -19.90 21.63
N HIS A 343 14.69 -19.79 21.93
CA HIS A 343 13.68 -19.52 20.90
C HIS A 343 13.43 -18.03 20.69
N ILE A 344 14.29 -17.40 19.88
CA ILE A 344 14.19 -16.01 19.42
C ILE A 344 13.15 -15.90 18.30
N GLY A 345 12.31 -14.85 18.32
CA GLY A 345 11.21 -14.72 17.36
C GLY A 345 11.65 -14.50 15.91
N PRO A 346 10.76 -14.71 14.92
CA PRO A 346 11.07 -14.65 13.49
C PRO A 346 11.61 -13.29 12.98
N PHE A 347 11.32 -12.16 13.63
CA PHE A 347 11.88 -10.83 13.30
C PHE A 347 12.60 -10.16 14.47
N GLU A 348 13.05 -10.97 15.43
CA GLU A 348 13.93 -10.52 16.49
C GLU A 348 15.37 -10.83 16.09
N PHE A 349 16.03 -9.84 15.52
CA PHE A 349 17.35 -10.01 14.94
C PHE A 349 18.43 -9.95 16.00
N LYS A 350 19.22 -11.02 16.11
CA LYS A 350 20.40 -11.10 16.99
C LYS A 350 21.68 -10.75 16.24
N HIS A 351 21.74 -11.10 14.96
CA HIS A 351 22.94 -10.94 14.14
C HIS A 351 22.82 -9.74 13.19
N LEU A 352 21.64 -9.52 12.60
CA LEU A 352 21.38 -8.39 11.70
C LEU A 352 21.29 -7.07 12.47
N ARG A 353 22.22 -6.15 12.21
CA ARG A 353 22.26 -4.81 12.82
C ARG A 353 21.51 -3.79 11.96
N LEU A 354 20.62 -3.03 12.58
CA LEU A 354 19.86 -1.97 11.91
C LEU A 354 20.67 -0.67 11.86
N LEU A 355 20.71 0.00 10.71
CA LEU A 355 21.39 1.28 10.49
C LEU A 355 20.39 2.27 9.87
N GLY A 356 20.01 3.29 10.64
CA GLY A 356 19.05 4.30 10.21
C GLY A 356 19.68 5.64 9.81
N ARG A 357 20.96 5.86 10.14
CA ARG A 357 21.64 7.14 9.92
C ARG A 357 22.92 6.99 9.10
N LYS A 358 23.19 7.97 8.25
CA LYS A 358 24.41 8.04 7.42
C LYS A 358 25.71 7.93 8.22
N GLY A 359 25.81 8.64 9.35
CA GLY A 359 26.97 8.56 10.23
C GLY A 359 27.21 7.18 10.85
N GLN A 360 26.16 6.33 10.98
CA GLN A 360 26.34 4.95 11.41
C GLN A 360 26.96 4.09 10.28
N ILE A 361 26.62 4.36 9.03
CA ILE A 361 27.18 3.68 7.86
C ILE A 361 28.67 4.01 7.72
N ASP A 362 29.06 5.28 7.89
CA ASP A 362 30.47 5.69 7.86
C ASP A 362 31.30 4.99 8.95
N ARG A 363 30.78 4.96 10.18
CA ARG A 363 31.44 4.25 11.29
C ARG A 363 31.55 2.76 11.01
N MET A 364 30.48 2.15 10.50
CA MET A 364 30.44 0.73 10.19
C MET A 364 31.44 0.38 9.08
N LEU A 365 31.54 1.15 8.00
CA LEU A 365 32.49 0.86 6.92
C LEU A 365 33.95 0.98 7.37
N ASN A 366 34.24 1.88 8.31
CA ASN A 366 35.55 2.06 8.91
C ASN A 366 35.86 1.05 10.05
N GLU A 367 34.91 0.18 10.41
CA GLU A 367 35.10 -0.85 11.43
C GLU A 367 36.15 -1.87 10.97
N THR A 368 37.24 -1.99 11.73
CA THR A 368 38.34 -2.93 11.52
C THR A 368 38.42 -3.93 12.68
N ASP A 369 39.00 -5.10 12.42
CA ASP A 369 39.23 -6.10 13.48
C ASP A 369 40.37 -5.67 14.43
N ASN A 370 40.59 -6.44 15.49
CA ASN A 370 41.66 -6.21 16.47
C ASN A 370 43.08 -6.21 15.85
N LEU A 371 43.22 -6.64 14.60
CA LEU A 371 44.47 -6.72 13.82
C LEU A 371 44.54 -5.63 12.73
N GLY A 372 43.59 -4.69 12.69
CA GLY A 372 43.52 -3.60 11.72
C GLY A 372 43.07 -4.02 10.32
N ARG A 373 42.53 -5.23 10.14
CA ARG A 373 42.01 -5.72 8.87
C ARG A 373 40.54 -5.33 8.71
N SER A 374 40.11 -5.15 7.45
CA SER A 374 38.69 -4.95 7.17
C SER A 374 37.91 -6.20 7.55
N VAL A 375 36.91 -6.02 8.41
CA VAL A 375 35.93 -7.07 8.75
C VAL A 375 35.02 -7.29 7.54
N GLY A 376 34.73 -8.54 7.18
CA GLY A 376 33.74 -8.86 6.16
C GLY A 376 32.37 -8.32 6.56
N LYS A 377 31.68 -7.65 5.64
CA LYS A 377 30.38 -7.00 5.91
C LYS A 377 29.38 -7.39 4.83
N VAL A 378 28.14 -7.63 5.22
CA VAL A 378 27.03 -7.85 4.29
C VAL A 378 25.98 -6.78 4.56
N ILE A 379 25.67 -5.97 3.56
CA ILE A 379 24.86 -4.77 3.71
C ILE A 379 23.65 -4.88 2.79
N LEU A 380 22.46 -5.04 3.38
CA LEU A 380 21.19 -4.79 2.71
C LEU A 380 20.94 -3.28 2.75
N ALA A 381 20.73 -2.62 1.61
CA ALA A 381 20.53 -1.16 1.59
C ALA A 381 19.43 -0.70 0.63
N SER A 382 18.66 0.33 1.02
CA SER A 382 17.69 0.99 0.14
C SER A 382 18.37 1.93 -0.85
N ASP A 383 18.02 2.03 -2.12
CA ASP A 383 16.99 1.31 -2.89
C ASP A 383 17.58 0.35 -3.96
N THR A 384 16.73 -0.56 -4.47
CA THR A 384 16.95 -1.49 -5.60
C THR A 384 17.57 -0.83 -6.84
N SER A 385 17.13 0.37 -7.19
CA SER A 385 17.60 1.12 -8.36
C SER A 385 19.01 1.69 -8.22
N ILE A 386 19.49 1.82 -6.98
CA ILE A 386 20.74 2.49 -6.61
C ILE A 386 20.75 3.99 -6.98
N GLU A 387 19.60 4.57 -7.34
CA GLU A 387 19.48 6.01 -7.65
C GLU A 387 19.42 6.89 -6.40
N TRP A 388 18.89 6.34 -5.32
CA TRP A 388 18.66 7.00 -4.04
C TRP A 388 18.85 6.01 -2.88
N GLY A 389 18.83 6.56 -1.66
CA GLY A 389 18.99 5.80 -0.43
C GLY A 389 20.44 5.42 -0.13
N PHE A 390 20.62 4.61 0.90
CA PHE A 390 21.93 4.17 1.37
C PHE A 390 22.68 3.21 0.42
N SER A 391 22.01 2.54 -0.52
CA SER A 391 22.65 1.65 -1.50
C SER A 391 23.61 2.44 -2.40
N LYS A 392 23.20 3.64 -2.82
CA LYS A 392 24.04 4.59 -3.55
C LYS A 392 25.23 5.06 -2.74
N GLU A 393 25.01 5.42 -1.48
CA GLU A 393 26.08 5.91 -0.60
C GLU A 393 27.13 4.84 -0.30
N VAL A 394 26.68 3.60 -0.06
CA VAL A 394 27.56 2.46 0.16
C VAL A 394 28.32 2.14 -1.13
N LEU A 395 27.66 2.10 -2.28
CA LEU A 395 28.31 1.86 -3.59
C LEU A 395 29.47 2.83 -3.83
N CYS A 396 29.25 4.12 -3.57
CA CYS A 396 30.28 5.16 -3.70
C CYS A 396 31.54 4.92 -2.86
N LYS A 397 31.43 4.17 -1.75
CA LYS A 397 32.54 3.91 -0.82
C LYS A 397 33.23 2.57 -1.06
N ILE A 398 32.52 1.61 -1.66
CA ILE A 398 33.03 0.24 -1.87
C ILE A 398 33.50 -0.04 -3.30
N ALA A 399 33.26 0.86 -4.25
CA ALA A 399 33.51 0.65 -5.68
C ALA A 399 34.98 0.39 -6.06
N ASP A 400 35.93 0.95 -5.31
CA ASP A 400 37.36 0.92 -5.67
C ASP A 400 38.04 -0.45 -5.44
N ASP A 401 37.49 -1.31 -4.58
CA ASP A 401 38.09 -2.59 -4.17
C ASP A 401 37.45 -3.77 -4.94
N ASP A 402 38.29 -4.61 -5.54
CA ASP A 402 37.94 -5.76 -6.38
C ASP A 402 37.50 -7.01 -5.59
N LYS A 403 37.70 -6.98 -4.27
CA LYS A 403 37.19 -8.00 -3.34
C LYS A 403 35.72 -7.83 -3.05
N ASN A 404 35.21 -6.60 -3.19
CA ASN A 404 33.83 -6.26 -2.91
C ASN A 404 32.90 -6.83 -3.98
N LEU A 405 31.66 -7.10 -3.58
CA LEU A 405 30.64 -7.73 -4.40
C LEU A 405 29.33 -6.95 -4.30
N LEU A 406 28.78 -6.58 -5.45
CA LEU A 406 27.41 -6.10 -5.60
C LEU A 406 26.53 -7.25 -6.08
N ILE A 407 25.47 -7.57 -5.34
CA ILE A 407 24.49 -8.60 -5.75
C ILE A 407 23.19 -7.90 -6.11
N LEU A 408 22.86 -7.88 -7.39
CA LEU A 408 21.58 -7.39 -7.89
C LEU A 408 20.49 -8.43 -7.61
N THR A 409 19.37 -7.98 -7.08
CA THR A 409 18.25 -8.83 -6.64
C THR A 409 17.09 -8.84 -7.62
N GLU A 410 17.06 -7.90 -8.56
CA GLU A 410 16.00 -7.76 -9.56
C GLU A 410 16.61 -7.47 -10.94
N ARG A 411 15.87 -7.87 -11.99
CA ARG A 411 16.24 -7.53 -13.36
C ARG A 411 15.87 -6.08 -13.62
N LEU A 412 16.86 -5.26 -13.97
CA LEU A 412 16.67 -3.85 -14.29
C LEU A 412 16.77 -3.68 -15.80
N ASN A 413 15.68 -3.29 -16.45
CA ASN A 413 15.68 -3.20 -17.90
C ASN A 413 16.48 -1.98 -18.39
N PRO A 414 17.28 -2.12 -19.47
CA PRO A 414 18.04 -1.01 -20.05
C PRO A 414 17.11 0.04 -20.66
N ILE A 415 17.38 1.33 -20.43
CA ILE A 415 16.65 2.45 -21.05
C ILE A 415 17.35 2.84 -22.35
N ARG A 416 16.59 3.17 -23.40
CA ARG A 416 17.10 3.93 -24.57
C ARG A 416 17.28 5.43 -24.26
N GLY A 417 17.79 5.78 -23.07
CA GLY A 417 17.74 7.13 -22.50
C GLY A 417 18.77 7.36 -21.38
N ALA A 418 18.50 8.29 -20.45
CA ALA A 418 19.47 8.67 -19.41
C ALA A 418 19.88 7.45 -18.54
N PRO A 419 21.18 7.18 -18.37
CA PRO A 419 21.65 5.96 -17.73
C PRO A 419 21.37 6.02 -16.23
N GLY A 420 20.48 5.14 -15.76
CA GLY A 420 20.37 4.88 -14.33
C GLY A 420 21.51 4.00 -13.84
N LEU A 421 22.00 4.20 -12.61
CA LEU A 421 23.12 3.50 -12.01
C LEU A 421 22.89 1.99 -11.96
N GLY A 422 21.78 1.54 -11.36
CA GLY A 422 21.45 0.11 -11.30
C GLY A 422 21.27 -0.51 -12.68
N ARG A 423 20.66 0.23 -13.63
CA ARG A 423 20.45 -0.24 -15.01
C ARG A 423 21.77 -0.35 -15.79
N THR A 424 22.71 0.55 -15.55
CA THR A 424 24.06 0.50 -16.15
C THR A 424 24.86 -0.67 -15.58
N LEU A 425 24.78 -0.90 -14.28
CA LEU A 425 25.41 -2.06 -13.65
C LEU A 425 24.78 -3.39 -14.12
N TRP A 426 23.48 -3.39 -14.42
CA TRP A 426 22.80 -4.52 -15.05
C TRP A 426 23.34 -4.81 -16.46
N SER A 427 23.44 -3.79 -17.33
CA SER A 427 23.97 -4.00 -18.68
C SER A 427 25.41 -4.51 -18.65
N TRP A 428 26.21 -4.04 -17.70
CA TRP A 428 27.58 -4.50 -17.48
C TRP A 428 27.65 -5.98 -17.08
N TRP A 429 26.69 -6.44 -16.27
CA TRP A 429 26.56 -7.84 -15.90
C TRP A 429 26.11 -8.72 -17.08
N GLU A 430 25.19 -8.23 -17.93
CA GLU A 430 24.75 -8.95 -19.14
C GLU A 430 25.84 -9.02 -20.22
N GLU A 431 26.59 -7.94 -20.44
CA GLU A 431 27.64 -7.85 -21.47
C GLU A 431 28.84 -8.75 -21.18
N ARG A 432 29.14 -9.02 -19.89
CA ARG A 432 30.25 -9.89 -19.44
C ARG A 432 31.62 -9.54 -20.04
N ARG A 433 31.82 -8.28 -20.45
CA ARG A 433 32.95 -7.83 -21.28
C ARG A 433 34.32 -7.99 -20.63
N ASP A 434 34.43 -7.71 -19.34
CA ASP A 434 35.71 -7.65 -18.61
C ASP A 434 36.07 -8.97 -17.91
N GLY A 435 35.39 -10.05 -18.28
CA GLY A 435 35.62 -11.40 -17.78
C GLY A 435 34.62 -11.82 -16.70
N VAL A 436 34.41 -13.13 -16.64
CA VAL A 436 33.55 -13.80 -15.65
C VAL A 436 34.42 -14.72 -14.82
N THR A 437 34.38 -14.54 -13.50
CA THR A 437 34.90 -15.52 -12.56
C THR A 437 33.80 -16.53 -12.26
N SER A 438 34.07 -17.79 -12.59
CA SER A 438 33.24 -18.93 -12.26
C SER A 438 33.89 -19.71 -11.14
N GLU A 439 33.39 -19.55 -9.92
CA GLU A 439 33.84 -20.33 -8.76
C GLU A 439 32.91 -21.53 -8.55
N PRO A 440 33.43 -22.75 -8.35
CA PRO A 440 32.60 -23.88 -7.94
C PRO A 440 32.07 -23.63 -6.54
N SER A 441 30.74 -23.61 -6.38
CA SER A 441 30.11 -23.58 -5.07
C SER A 441 30.31 -24.92 -4.36
N SER A 442 30.33 -24.89 -3.03
CA SER A 442 30.34 -26.08 -2.16
C SER A 442 29.23 -27.09 -2.47
N SER A 443 28.17 -26.63 -3.14
CA SER A 443 26.95 -27.36 -3.45
C SER A 443 26.87 -27.82 -4.90
N GLY A 444 27.99 -27.77 -5.64
CA GLY A 444 28.09 -28.19 -7.04
C GLY A 444 27.50 -27.19 -8.04
N GLY A 445 27.14 -25.98 -7.62
CA GLY A 445 26.73 -24.88 -8.50
C GLY A 445 27.92 -24.09 -9.05
N ILE A 446 27.70 -23.28 -10.08
CA ILE A 446 28.70 -22.33 -10.59
C ILE A 446 28.30 -20.93 -10.13
N LEU A 447 29.17 -20.27 -9.37
CA LEU A 447 29.01 -18.89 -8.95
C LEU A 447 29.59 -17.98 -10.02
N GLU A 448 28.73 -17.32 -10.79
CA GLU A 448 29.15 -16.35 -11.80
C GLU A 448 29.27 -14.95 -11.19
N GLN A 449 30.48 -14.39 -11.20
CA GLN A 449 30.77 -13.02 -10.78
C GLN A 449 31.44 -12.29 -11.95
N VAL A 450 30.88 -11.15 -12.37
CA VAL A 450 31.40 -10.33 -13.47
C VAL A 450 32.27 -9.22 -12.89
N TYR A 451 33.44 -8.96 -13.47
CA TYR A 451 34.27 -7.83 -13.04
C TYR A 451 33.72 -6.50 -13.55
N GLY A 452 33.76 -5.46 -12.72
CA GLY A 452 33.45 -4.08 -13.13
C GLY A 452 34.41 -3.52 -14.18
N GLY A 453 35.63 -4.09 -14.26
CA GLY A 453 36.63 -3.75 -15.29
C GLY A 453 37.32 -2.40 -15.09
N GLY A 454 37.08 -1.73 -13.96
CA GLY A 454 37.54 -0.37 -13.74
C GLY A 454 36.89 0.63 -14.68
N ARG A 455 35.65 0.35 -15.09
CA ARG A 455 34.85 1.26 -15.93
C ARG A 455 34.40 2.47 -15.14
N ASP A 456 34.37 3.61 -15.81
CA ASP A 456 33.90 4.87 -15.23
C ASP A 456 32.37 4.90 -15.21
N LEU A 457 31.80 5.13 -14.03
CA LEU A 457 30.37 5.30 -13.80
C LEU A 457 30.10 6.74 -13.39
N GLU A 458 29.22 7.43 -14.12
CA GLU A 458 28.79 8.79 -13.79
C GLU A 458 27.65 8.76 -12.77
N ILE A 459 27.89 9.34 -11.60
CA ILE A 459 26.94 9.43 -10.50
C ILE A 459 26.44 10.87 -10.40
N ARG A 460 25.12 11.04 -10.45
CA ARG A 460 24.45 12.33 -10.22
C ARG A 460 24.11 12.44 -8.74
N GLU A 461 24.68 13.42 -8.05
CA GLU A 461 24.38 13.71 -6.65
C GLU A 461 23.48 14.95 -6.57
N PRO A 462 22.17 14.77 -6.35
CA PRO A 462 21.26 15.88 -6.18
C PRO A 462 21.35 16.42 -4.73
N LYS A 463 21.49 17.74 -4.58
CA LYS A 463 21.54 18.44 -3.29
C LYS A 463 20.51 19.56 -3.23
N ARG A 464 19.91 19.77 -2.06
CA ARG A 464 19.04 20.93 -1.79
C ARG A 464 19.88 22.09 -1.31
N ILE A 465 19.59 23.26 -1.87
CA ILE A 465 20.17 24.54 -1.45
C ILE A 465 19.01 25.48 -1.14
N PRO A 466 19.00 26.17 0.02
CA PRO A 466 17.95 27.14 0.33
C PRO A 466 17.89 28.25 -0.75
N LEU A 467 16.68 28.73 -1.06
CA LEU A 467 16.52 29.92 -1.90
C LEU A 467 16.79 31.19 -1.09
N GLU A 468 17.64 32.07 -1.62
CA GLU A 468 17.98 33.36 -0.99
C GLU A 468 17.80 34.51 -1.99
N GLY A 469 17.51 35.71 -1.48
CA GLY A 469 17.44 36.94 -2.28
C GLY A 469 16.37 36.92 -3.38
N ASN A 470 16.78 37.18 -4.62
CA ASN A 470 15.86 37.31 -5.77
C ASN A 470 15.11 36.01 -6.08
N ASP A 471 15.74 34.84 -5.88
CA ASP A 471 15.11 33.55 -6.16
C ASP A 471 13.93 33.28 -5.21
N LEU A 472 14.05 33.72 -3.95
CA LEU A 472 12.97 33.68 -2.98
C LEU A 472 11.78 34.54 -3.43
N ALA A 473 12.05 35.74 -3.95
CA ALA A 473 11.01 36.64 -4.45
C ALA A 473 10.26 36.04 -5.66
N VAL A 474 10.98 35.42 -6.60
CA VAL A 474 10.38 34.70 -7.74
C VAL A 474 9.50 33.55 -7.27
N TYR A 475 9.98 32.76 -6.30
CA TYR A 475 9.20 31.67 -5.71
C TYR A 475 7.93 32.17 -4.99
N GLN A 476 8.01 33.27 -4.26
CA GLN A 476 6.86 33.89 -3.59
C GLN A 476 5.82 34.41 -4.59
N GLN A 477 6.25 35.04 -5.70
CA GLN A 477 5.36 35.46 -6.78
C GLN A 477 4.67 34.25 -7.45
N TRP A 478 5.42 33.17 -7.67
CA TRP A 478 4.85 31.92 -8.18
C TRP A 478 3.79 31.34 -7.23
N LEU A 479 4.07 31.28 -5.92
CA LEU A 479 3.11 30.82 -4.91
C LEU A 479 1.85 31.70 -4.88
N ALA A 480 1.99 33.02 -4.97
CA ALA A 480 0.86 33.94 -5.01
C ALA A 480 -0.02 33.68 -6.24
N THR A 481 0.60 33.45 -7.40
CA THR A 481 -0.09 33.09 -8.65
C THR A 481 -0.84 31.77 -8.51
N GLN A 482 -0.23 30.75 -7.92
CA GLN A 482 -0.87 29.46 -7.66
C GLN A 482 -2.09 29.57 -6.72
N ARG A 483 -1.97 30.35 -5.64
CA ARG A 483 -3.09 30.61 -4.71
C ARG A 483 -4.24 31.33 -5.41
N GLN A 484 -3.94 32.29 -6.29
CA GLN A 484 -4.95 32.99 -7.07
C GLN A 484 -5.68 32.05 -8.05
N LEU A 485 -4.96 31.16 -8.72
CA LEU A 485 -5.55 30.15 -9.60
C LEU A 485 -6.43 29.16 -8.82
N GLN A 486 -5.97 28.66 -7.68
CA GLN A 486 -6.79 27.79 -6.82
C GLN A 486 -8.06 28.47 -6.33
N THR A 487 -7.98 29.75 -5.96
CA THR A 487 -9.14 30.54 -5.53
C THR A 487 -10.15 30.70 -6.67
N THR A 488 -9.68 30.83 -7.91
CA THR A 488 -10.52 31.01 -9.10
C THR A 488 -11.18 29.69 -9.54
N LEU A 489 -10.56 28.54 -9.27
CA LEU A 489 -11.03 27.21 -9.66
C LEU A 489 -12.06 26.58 -8.71
N GLN A 490 -12.30 27.12 -7.51
CA GLN A 490 -13.36 26.64 -6.62
C GLN A 490 -14.69 27.37 -6.91
N PRO A 491 -15.74 26.69 -7.43
CA PRO A 491 -17.02 27.30 -7.79
C PRO A 491 -17.95 27.41 -6.56
N GLY A 492 -17.43 27.82 -5.41
CA GLY A 492 -18.19 27.84 -4.16
C GLY A 492 -17.59 28.76 -3.10
N GLY A 493 -17.96 30.04 -3.15
CA GLY A 493 -18.10 30.95 -2.00
C GLY A 493 -16.88 31.18 -1.09
N ALA A 494 -16.46 32.45 -0.99
CA ALA A 494 -15.45 32.98 -0.07
C ALA A 494 -15.72 32.78 1.45
N THR A 495 -16.67 31.92 1.85
CA THR A 495 -17.10 31.72 3.24
C THR A 495 -16.50 30.49 3.92
N ALA A 496 -15.71 29.66 3.21
CA ALA A 496 -15.08 28.46 3.79
C ALA A 496 -13.63 28.67 4.29
N LEU A 497 -13.02 29.85 4.08
CA LEU A 497 -11.61 30.11 4.36
C LEU A 497 -11.29 30.75 5.72
N GLU A 498 -12.28 31.12 6.53
CA GLU A 498 -11.99 31.68 7.89
C GLU A 498 -11.52 30.60 8.90
N ALA A 499 -11.62 29.31 8.58
CA ALA A 499 -11.18 28.23 9.47
C ALA A 499 -9.74 27.73 9.23
N SER A 500 -9.08 28.15 8.13
CA SER A 500 -7.77 27.63 7.73
C SER A 500 -6.64 28.66 7.76
N ALA A 501 -6.91 29.91 8.16
CA ALA A 501 -5.93 31.00 8.14
C ALA A 501 -5.06 31.11 9.42
N ASP A 502 -5.36 30.35 10.48
CA ASP A 502 -4.72 30.50 11.81
C ASP A 502 -3.61 29.46 12.12
N ILE A 503 -3.09 28.73 11.14
CA ILE A 503 -2.05 27.70 11.37
C ILE A 503 -0.68 28.04 10.73
N VAL A 504 -0.55 29.15 10.02
CA VAL A 504 0.71 29.50 9.33
C VAL A 504 1.17 30.91 9.61
N ASP A 505 1.64 31.16 10.84
CA ASP A 505 2.49 32.32 11.09
C ASP A 505 3.34 32.08 12.36
N ASP A 506 4.38 31.24 12.24
CA ASP A 506 5.53 31.31 13.15
C ASP A 506 6.78 30.71 12.48
N ALA A 507 7.46 31.50 11.65
CA ALA A 507 8.89 31.36 11.36
C ALA A 507 9.45 32.60 10.61
N SER A 508 10.23 33.39 11.35
CA SER A 508 11.31 34.30 10.89
C SER A 508 11.00 35.53 10.03
N SER A 509 10.89 36.66 10.74
CA SER A 509 11.70 37.89 10.66
C SER A 509 12.54 38.22 9.41
N ASP A 510 12.06 39.25 8.69
CA ASP A 510 12.72 40.51 8.30
C ASP A 510 14.23 40.55 7.98
N SER A 511 14.50 40.68 6.67
CA SER A 511 15.59 41.50 6.14
C SER A 511 15.01 42.48 5.12
N SER A 512 15.19 43.77 5.37
CA SER A 512 14.72 44.86 4.51
C SER A 512 15.87 45.47 3.71
N SER A 513 15.63 45.76 2.43
CA SER A 513 16.28 46.85 1.71
C SER A 513 15.22 47.52 0.83
N ASP A 514 14.91 48.78 1.16
CA ASP A 514 14.10 49.68 0.34
C ASP A 514 14.95 50.27 -0.79
N SER A 515 14.34 50.44 -1.96
CA SER A 515 14.76 51.44 -2.95
C SER A 515 13.52 52.00 -3.62
N ASP A 516 13.30 53.30 -3.41
CA ASP A 516 12.30 54.13 -4.09
C ASP A 516 12.43 54.01 -5.62
N ASP A 517 11.31 53.96 -6.34
CA ASP A 517 11.11 54.95 -7.40
C ASP A 517 9.66 55.04 -7.92
N SER A 518 9.20 56.29 -7.91
CA SER A 518 8.28 56.95 -8.85
C SER A 518 6.80 56.56 -8.94
N GLU A 519 6.00 57.57 -8.61
CA GLU A 519 4.59 57.75 -8.86
C GLU A 519 4.26 57.71 -10.36
N ASN A 520 3.10 57.14 -10.71
CA ASN A 520 2.19 57.86 -11.60
C ASN A 520 0.73 57.50 -11.29
N GLU A 521 -0.02 58.55 -11.00
CA GLU A 521 -1.43 58.57 -10.71
C GLU A 521 -2.27 58.10 -11.90
N GLN A 522 -3.29 57.28 -11.67
CA GLN A 522 -4.61 57.56 -12.24
C GLN A 522 -5.74 56.93 -11.41
N GLN A 523 -6.45 57.86 -10.79
CA GLN A 523 -7.74 57.84 -10.13
C GLN A 523 -8.74 56.73 -10.56
N GLY A 524 -9.11 55.90 -9.59
CA GLY A 524 -10.34 55.10 -9.60
C GLY A 524 -10.94 55.11 -8.19
N LYS A 525 -12.03 55.86 -8.02
CA LYS A 525 -12.67 56.22 -6.75
C LYS A 525 -13.14 55.03 -5.90
N ALA A 526 -12.71 55.07 -4.64
CA ALA A 526 -13.52 54.97 -3.42
C ALA A 526 -14.57 53.87 -3.35
N LEU A 527 -14.25 52.79 -2.63
CA LEU A 527 -15.06 52.13 -1.60
C LEU A 527 -14.22 50.97 -1.03
N ASN A 528 -13.23 51.25 -0.15
CA ASN A 528 -12.55 50.24 0.69
C ASN A 528 -11.61 50.89 1.74
N ILE A 529 -12.13 51.85 2.52
CA ILE A 529 -11.33 52.56 3.55
C ILE A 529 -11.28 51.77 4.88
N SER A 530 -12.04 50.69 5.04
CA SER A 530 -12.07 49.91 6.29
C SER A 530 -11.04 48.77 6.35
N ALA A 531 -10.37 48.43 5.24
CA ALA A 531 -9.50 47.26 5.15
C ALA A 531 -7.99 47.60 5.01
N THR A 532 -7.63 48.87 4.78
CA THR A 532 -6.23 49.30 4.60
C THR A 532 -5.61 49.94 5.84
N MET A 533 -6.37 50.12 6.93
CA MET A 533 -5.88 50.74 8.18
C MET A 533 -5.33 49.72 9.19
N GLY A 534 -5.30 48.42 8.86
CA GLY A 534 -4.74 47.35 9.70
C GLY A 534 -3.24 47.09 9.49
N GLN A 535 -2.66 47.53 8.36
CA GLN A 535 -1.28 47.20 7.99
C GLN A 535 -0.30 48.39 7.96
N ALA A 536 -0.78 49.61 8.19
CA ALA A 536 0.07 50.81 8.22
C ALA A 536 0.65 51.16 9.62
N ASN A 537 0.33 50.39 10.67
CA ASN A 537 0.67 50.74 12.06
C ASN A 537 1.76 49.87 12.72
N ARG A 538 2.60 49.17 11.95
CA ARG A 538 3.71 48.37 12.49
C ARG A 538 5.12 48.79 12.07
N LYS A 539 5.26 49.78 11.17
CA LYS A 539 6.56 50.39 10.81
C LYS A 539 6.64 51.84 11.27
N LYS A 540 6.64 52.05 12.59
CA LYS A 540 7.13 53.25 13.27
C LYS A 540 7.46 52.87 14.71
N ILE A 541 8.72 52.50 14.95
CA ILE A 541 9.30 52.56 16.29
C ILE A 541 9.46 54.05 16.59
N GLY A 542 8.44 54.57 17.28
CA GLY A 542 8.22 56.00 17.53
C GLY A 542 6.79 56.44 17.21
N LEU A 543 5.77 55.72 17.70
CA LEU A 543 4.40 56.25 17.75
C LEU A 543 4.34 57.30 18.86
N SER A 544 3.86 58.51 18.56
CA SER A 544 3.66 59.55 19.57
C SER A 544 2.58 59.11 20.56
N ASP A 545 2.59 59.65 21.78
CA ASP A 545 1.56 59.36 22.80
C ASP A 545 0.13 59.74 22.31
N GLU A 546 0.03 60.56 21.25
CA GLU A 546 -1.22 60.98 20.61
C GLU A 546 -1.79 59.90 19.67
N ASP A 547 -0.95 59.10 19.01
CA ASP A 547 -1.35 58.06 18.06
C ASP A 547 -1.85 56.77 18.75
N LEU A 548 -1.46 56.55 20.01
CA LEU A 548 -1.86 55.39 20.81
C LEU A 548 -3.29 55.52 21.38
N GLY A 549 -3.85 56.72 21.39
CA GLY A 549 -5.18 56.99 21.95
C GLY A 549 -5.32 56.45 23.38
N VAL A 550 -6.53 56.01 23.75
CA VAL A 550 -6.77 55.43 25.09
C VAL A 550 -6.00 54.12 25.32
N ASN A 551 -5.52 53.44 24.27
CA ASN A 551 -4.76 52.19 24.42
C ASN A 551 -3.37 52.40 25.04
N ILE A 552 -2.92 53.64 25.24
CA ILE A 552 -1.72 53.94 26.02
C ILE A 552 -1.80 53.36 27.45
N LEU A 553 -3.01 53.31 28.02
CA LEU A 553 -3.28 52.74 29.36
C LEU A 553 -3.05 51.23 29.44
N LEU A 554 -3.09 50.51 28.30
CA LEU A 554 -2.84 49.08 28.24
C LEU A 554 -1.41 48.73 27.82
N ARG A 555 -0.77 49.60 27.03
CA ARG A 555 0.51 49.29 26.37
C ARG A 555 1.73 49.86 27.10
N LYS A 556 1.60 50.98 27.81
CA LYS A 556 2.74 51.65 28.48
C LYS A 556 2.66 51.45 29.98
N LYS A 557 3.63 50.73 30.57
CA LYS A 557 3.74 50.57 32.03
C LYS A 557 4.02 51.94 32.67
N GLY A 558 3.24 52.34 33.67
CA GLY A 558 3.42 53.61 34.42
C GLY A 558 2.52 54.79 33.99
N VAL A 559 1.62 54.60 33.02
CA VAL A 559 0.58 55.60 32.66
C VAL A 559 -0.78 55.11 33.15
N HIS A 560 -1.40 55.85 34.06
CA HIS A 560 -2.64 55.43 34.74
C HIS A 560 -3.86 56.29 34.41
N ASP A 561 -3.68 57.40 33.67
CA ASP A 561 -4.76 58.33 33.31
C ASP A 561 -4.60 58.86 31.88
N PHE A 562 -5.72 59.14 31.20
CA PHE A 562 -5.77 59.64 29.82
C PHE A 562 -6.93 60.63 29.67
N ASP A 563 -6.65 61.85 29.20
CA ASP A 563 -7.69 62.89 29.08
C ASP A 563 -8.66 62.60 27.92
N VAL A 564 -9.92 62.37 28.28
CA VAL A 564 -11.03 62.05 27.38
C VAL A 564 -11.92 63.25 27.04
N ARG A 565 -11.60 64.46 27.54
CA ARG A 565 -12.37 65.67 27.25
C ARG A 565 -12.25 66.06 25.77
N GLY A 566 -13.40 66.19 25.09
CA GLY A 566 -13.47 66.55 23.66
C GLY A 566 -13.34 65.37 22.67
N LYS A 567 -13.06 64.15 23.13
CA LYS A 567 -12.94 62.94 22.27
C LYS A 567 -14.29 62.21 22.12
N LYS A 568 -14.53 61.59 20.96
CA LYS A 568 -15.78 60.87 20.62
C LYS A 568 -15.49 59.41 20.24
N GLY A 569 -16.45 58.51 20.48
CA GLY A 569 -16.34 57.10 20.11
C GLY A 569 -15.51 56.27 21.08
N ARG A 570 -14.70 55.35 20.56
CA ARG A 570 -13.90 54.37 21.32
C ARG A 570 -12.94 55.04 22.32
N ASP A 571 -12.52 56.28 22.04
CA ASP A 571 -11.62 57.05 22.90
C ASP A 571 -12.28 57.67 24.15
N LYS A 572 -13.59 57.49 24.35
CA LYS A 572 -14.31 57.94 25.56
C LYS A 572 -14.61 56.78 26.53
N MET A 573 -14.28 55.55 26.13
CA MET A 573 -14.51 54.34 26.92
C MET A 573 -13.18 53.79 27.41
N PHE A 574 -13.16 53.25 28.64
CA PHE A 574 -11.97 52.59 29.16
C PHE A 574 -11.67 51.32 28.34
N PRO A 575 -10.42 51.07 27.93
CA PRO A 575 -10.09 50.00 27.02
C PRO A 575 -10.05 48.68 27.81
N MET A 576 -10.97 47.78 27.52
CA MET A 576 -11.05 46.46 28.16
C MET A 576 -10.58 45.39 27.18
N ALA A 577 -9.51 44.67 27.54
CA ALA A 577 -9.02 43.54 26.75
C ALA A 577 -9.81 42.27 27.09
N ILE A 578 -10.78 41.90 26.25
CA ILE A 578 -11.56 40.67 26.42
C ILE A 578 -10.71 39.49 25.92
N ARG A 579 -10.22 38.63 26.83
CA ARG A 579 -9.55 37.38 26.46
C ARG A 579 -10.59 36.27 26.26
N ARG A 580 -10.60 35.64 25.08
CA ARG A 580 -11.44 34.46 24.80
C ARG A 580 -10.82 33.23 25.46
N LYS A 581 -11.61 32.50 26.25
CA LYS A 581 -11.23 31.25 26.93
C LYS A 581 -11.19 30.09 25.93
N ARG A 582 -10.21 29.19 26.07
CA ARG A 582 -10.02 28.01 25.20
C ARG A 582 -10.60 26.79 25.91
N ASN A 583 -11.53 26.08 25.27
CA ASN A 583 -12.15 24.88 25.83
C ASN A 583 -11.64 23.63 25.09
N ASP A 584 -11.49 22.52 25.81
CA ASP A 584 -11.27 21.17 25.27
C ASP A 584 -12.56 20.32 25.39
N ASP A 585 -12.50 19.05 24.96
CA ASP A 585 -13.64 18.12 24.96
C ASP A 585 -14.19 17.79 26.36
N PHE A 586 -13.51 18.20 27.44
CA PHE A 586 -13.91 18.02 28.83
C PHE A 586 -14.15 19.32 29.61
N GLY A 587 -13.98 20.49 29.00
CA GLY A 587 -14.33 21.78 29.60
C GLY A 587 -13.32 22.90 29.36
N GLU A 588 -13.21 23.84 30.31
CA GLU A 588 -12.28 24.97 30.20
C GLU A 588 -10.85 24.50 30.48
N LEU A 589 -9.92 24.74 29.55
CA LEU A 589 -8.52 24.35 29.70
C LEU A 589 -7.82 25.30 30.68
N ILE A 590 -7.62 24.83 31.92
CA ILE A 590 -6.95 25.58 32.98
C ILE A 590 -5.46 25.69 32.67
N ARG A 591 -4.95 26.92 32.49
CA ARG A 591 -3.51 27.19 32.40
C ARG A 591 -2.92 27.29 33.80
N PRO A 592 -2.00 26.40 34.22
CA PRO A 592 -1.43 26.42 35.58
C PRO A 592 -0.78 27.77 35.94
N GLY A 593 -0.22 28.47 34.96
CA GLY A 593 0.45 29.76 35.17
C GLY A 593 -0.48 30.93 35.51
N GLU A 594 -1.79 30.83 35.26
CA GLU A 594 -2.75 31.88 35.64
C GLU A 594 -3.18 31.81 37.11
N PHE A 595 -2.78 30.74 37.82
CA PHE A 595 -3.11 30.49 39.23
C PHE A 595 -1.87 30.55 40.16
N LEU A 596 -0.71 30.99 39.65
CA LEU A 596 0.47 31.30 40.46
C LEU A 596 0.18 32.48 41.40
N ARG A 597 0.64 32.39 42.66
CA ARG A 597 0.53 33.52 43.59
C ARG A 597 1.39 34.68 43.08
N ALA A 598 0.95 35.91 43.33
CA ALA A 598 1.61 37.11 42.80
C ALA A 598 3.12 37.18 43.12
N GLU A 599 3.54 36.65 44.27
CA GLU A 599 4.95 36.60 44.69
C GLU A 599 5.80 35.63 43.83
N GLU A 600 5.23 34.50 43.38
CA GLU A 600 5.93 33.51 42.55
C GLU A 600 6.00 33.92 41.06
N ARG A 601 5.11 34.82 40.62
CA ARG A 601 5.09 35.32 39.25
C ARG A 601 6.24 36.29 38.96
N ASP A 602 6.58 37.12 39.95
CA ASP A 602 7.66 38.10 39.84
C ASP A 602 9.06 37.45 39.89
N GLU A 603 9.18 36.24 40.46
CA GLU A 603 10.43 35.46 40.48
C GLU A 603 10.72 34.75 39.14
N VAL A 604 9.68 34.39 38.38
CA VAL A 604 9.81 33.66 37.09
C VAL A 604 10.09 34.62 35.92
N ASP A 605 9.55 35.84 35.93
CA ASP A 605 9.83 36.88 34.91
C ASP A 605 11.23 37.53 35.10
N GLY A 606 11.94 37.22 36.19
CA GLY A 606 13.26 37.76 36.53
C GLY A 606 14.48 36.94 36.06
N GLN A 607 14.28 35.80 35.41
CA GLN A 607 15.38 34.91 34.96
C GLN A 607 15.28 34.59 33.46
N GLU A 608 15.74 35.51 32.61
CA GLU A 608 16.14 35.19 31.23
C GLU A 608 17.65 34.88 31.17
N PRO A 609 18.08 33.80 30.45
CA PRO A 609 19.49 33.47 30.31
C PRO A 609 20.13 34.19 29.11
N GLN A 610 21.01 35.16 29.36
CA GLN A 610 21.89 35.76 28.34
C GLN A 610 23.22 34.97 28.17
N ARG A 611 23.59 34.70 26.91
CA ARG A 611 24.86 34.08 26.46
C ARG A 611 26.10 34.97 26.72
N PRO A 612 27.33 34.42 26.79
CA PRO A 612 28.46 35.06 27.46
C PRO A 612 29.37 35.89 26.53
N GLY A 613 29.91 37.01 27.04
CA GLY A 613 30.92 37.81 26.37
C GLY A 613 31.55 38.93 27.23
N LYS A 614 32.68 38.60 27.87
CA LYS A 614 33.89 39.41 28.19
C LYS A 614 33.79 40.78 28.90
N TYR A 615 34.46 40.82 30.07
CA TYR A 615 35.19 41.93 30.76
C TYR A 615 34.36 43.20 31.07
N ASP A 616 34.49 43.92 32.19
CA ASP A 616 35.56 44.01 33.16
C ASP A 616 35.03 44.69 34.45
N THR A 617 35.60 44.28 35.58
CA THR A 617 35.91 45.05 36.81
C THR A 617 34.97 46.12 37.41
N LYS A 618 34.79 45.95 38.73
CA LYS A 618 34.81 46.97 39.81
C LYS A 618 33.63 47.95 39.84
N ASP A 619 33.07 48.36 40.97
CA ASP A 619 33.51 48.38 42.37
C ASP A 619 32.24 48.65 43.21
N THR A 620 31.99 47.90 44.29
CA THR A 620 31.84 48.42 45.67
C THR A 620 30.36 48.50 46.12
N LEU A 621 29.92 48.05 47.30
CA LEU A 621 30.48 48.15 48.66
C LEU A 621 29.73 47.23 49.66
N GLY A 622 30.47 46.62 50.61
CA GLY A 622 30.02 46.35 52.00
C GLY A 622 29.51 44.94 52.35
N LYS A 623 30.37 43.94 52.66
CA LYS A 623 30.95 43.58 53.99
C LYS A 623 29.89 43.45 55.12
N LYS A 624 29.68 42.30 55.76
CA LYS A 624 30.49 41.61 56.82
C LYS A 624 29.76 40.26 57.10
N ARG A 625 30.34 39.10 57.44
CA ARG A 625 31.55 38.73 58.21
C ARG A 625 31.93 37.25 57.90
N LYS A 626 33.23 37.01 57.64
CA LYS A 626 33.98 35.73 57.77
C LYS A 626 34.21 35.41 59.28
N TRP A 627 34.79 34.31 59.77
CA TRP A 627 35.89 33.41 59.34
C TRP A 627 35.91 32.23 60.37
N ASP A 628 36.26 30.98 60.06
CA ASP A 628 37.61 30.35 60.13
C ASP A 628 37.40 28.83 60.13
N ASP A 629 38.30 27.95 59.69
CA ASP A 629 39.31 27.90 58.62
C ASP A 629 39.88 26.46 58.66
N VAL A 630 40.57 26.03 57.59
CA VAL A 630 41.67 25.01 57.58
C VAL A 630 41.34 23.48 57.54
N ALA A 631 41.64 22.95 56.34
CA ALA A 631 42.45 21.77 55.98
C ALA A 631 42.20 20.34 56.51
N ALA A 632 41.94 19.46 55.52
CA ALA A 632 42.52 18.14 55.25
C ALA A 632 43.02 17.24 56.41
N SER A 633 42.37 16.09 56.60
CA SER A 633 42.92 14.74 56.33
C SER A 633 42.17 13.65 57.11
N GLY A 634 41.99 12.49 56.44
CA GLY A 634 42.15 11.17 57.09
C GLY A 634 40.98 10.55 57.88
N LYS A 635 40.40 9.52 57.26
CA LYS A 635 39.97 8.23 57.84
C LYS A 635 38.87 8.19 58.94
N ARG A 636 37.79 7.49 58.53
CA ARG A 636 37.16 6.31 59.19
C ARG A 636 36.69 6.41 60.65
N ARG A 637 35.36 6.28 60.81
CA ARG A 637 34.57 5.33 61.65
C ARG A 637 33.33 6.08 62.17
N ALA A 638 32.13 5.64 61.78
CA ALA A 638 31.32 4.64 62.51
C ALA A 638 30.90 5.16 63.90
N SER A 639 29.67 5.06 64.38
CA SER A 639 28.42 4.42 63.93
C SER A 639 27.39 4.66 65.05
N ASN A 640 26.18 4.15 64.85
CA ASN A 640 25.11 3.86 65.82
C ASN A 640 24.17 5.02 66.16
N GLU A 641 22.87 4.81 66.30
CA GLU A 641 21.94 3.67 66.15
C GLU A 641 20.54 4.31 66.24
N GLY A 642 19.43 3.74 65.77
CA GLY A 642 19.17 2.40 65.28
C GLY A 642 17.71 2.30 64.80
N LYS A 643 17.47 1.32 63.92
CA LYS A 643 16.62 0.12 64.13
C LYS A 643 15.14 0.35 63.78
N ARG A 644 14.41 -0.54 63.10
CA ARG A 644 14.62 -1.91 62.55
C ARG A 644 13.30 -2.17 61.77
N GLN A 645 13.29 -2.82 60.61
CA GLN A 645 13.16 -4.27 60.53
C GLN A 645 13.57 -4.79 59.15
N GLN A 646 14.03 -6.04 59.18
CA GLN A 646 14.94 -6.75 58.29
C GLN A 646 14.31 -8.15 58.12
N ILE A 647 14.43 -8.84 56.99
CA ILE A 647 15.29 -10.03 56.73
C ILE A 647 14.64 -10.74 55.50
N GLY A 648 15.31 -11.32 54.51
CA GLY A 648 16.73 -11.59 54.21
C GLY A 648 16.81 -12.42 52.91
N ASN A 649 17.75 -12.14 52.00
CA ASN A 649 19.09 -12.76 51.80
C ASN A 649 19.06 -14.13 51.07
N ASN A 650 19.97 -14.48 50.13
CA ASN A 650 21.04 -13.78 49.39
C ASN A 650 21.62 -14.75 48.31
N GLU A 651 22.31 -14.16 47.31
CA GLU A 651 23.44 -14.71 46.48
C GLU A 651 23.14 -15.83 45.46
N ASP A 652 23.70 -15.92 44.24
CA ASP A 652 24.81 -15.23 43.55
C ASP A 652 24.65 -15.41 42.01
N GLY A 653 25.25 -14.57 41.16
CA GLY A 653 25.34 -14.84 39.70
C GLY A 653 25.52 -13.63 38.75
N SER A 654 26.78 -13.29 38.48
CA SER A 654 27.31 -12.26 37.55
C SER A 654 26.68 -12.20 36.15
N VAL A 655 26.23 -11.01 35.74
CA VAL A 655 25.93 -10.64 34.34
C VAL A 655 27.07 -9.77 33.82
N ALA A 656 27.67 -10.19 32.71
CA ALA A 656 28.74 -9.48 32.02
C ALA A 656 28.20 -8.29 31.21
N ASP A 657 28.99 -7.22 31.21
CA ASP A 657 28.81 -5.90 30.61
C ASP A 657 28.28 -5.90 29.17
N VAL A 658 27.22 -5.13 28.95
CA VAL A 658 26.88 -4.53 27.65
C VAL A 658 27.49 -3.11 27.69
N PRO A 659 28.37 -2.73 26.76
CA PRO A 659 28.92 -1.38 26.77
C PRO A 659 27.82 -0.34 26.51
N GLU A 660 27.82 0.68 27.36
CA GLU A 660 27.01 1.89 27.28
C GLU A 660 27.12 2.52 25.88
N GLU A 661 25.98 2.89 25.30
CA GLU A 661 25.91 3.65 24.07
C GLU A 661 26.51 5.05 24.31
N ASP A 662 27.61 5.35 23.62
CA ASP A 662 28.27 6.65 23.62
C ASP A 662 27.32 7.74 23.08
N ASP A 663 26.95 8.68 23.96
CA ASP A 663 26.55 10.05 23.67
C ASP A 663 27.66 10.77 22.88
N LEU A 664 27.59 10.78 21.54
CA LEU A 664 28.50 11.55 20.69
C LEU A 664 27.73 12.33 19.61
N MET A 665 27.85 13.66 19.71
CA MET A 665 27.40 14.73 18.81
C MET A 665 26.69 14.28 17.53
N ASP A 666 25.36 14.43 17.56
CA ASP A 666 24.48 14.36 16.40
C ASP A 666 24.92 15.37 15.32
N ILE A 667 25.44 14.88 14.20
CA ILE A 667 25.28 15.61 12.93
C ILE A 667 23.82 15.38 12.53
N VAL A 668 22.91 16.16 13.12
CA VAL A 668 21.57 16.32 12.55
C VAL A 668 21.81 16.96 11.19
N GLU A 669 21.55 16.27 10.10
CA GLU A 669 21.43 16.94 8.80
C GLU A 669 20.34 18.01 9.01
N GLU A 670 20.74 19.28 9.00
CA GLU A 670 19.80 20.39 9.16
C GLU A 670 18.75 20.25 8.05
N GLU A 671 17.53 19.89 8.44
CA GLU A 671 16.38 19.94 7.54
C GLU A 671 16.28 21.40 7.09
N ILE A 672 16.70 21.70 5.86
CA ILE A 672 16.67 23.06 5.30
C ILE A 672 15.19 23.51 5.33
N PRO A 673 14.81 24.42 6.25
CA PRO A 673 13.43 24.81 6.38
C PRO A 673 13.15 25.90 5.34
N GLY A 674 12.20 25.63 4.45
CA GLY A 674 11.75 26.60 3.45
C GLY A 674 12.01 26.17 2.01
N PRO A 675 11.79 27.07 1.05
CA PRO A 675 11.91 26.76 -0.36
C PRO A 675 13.38 26.56 -0.75
N SER A 676 13.61 25.60 -1.65
CA SER A 676 14.96 25.20 -2.06
C SER A 676 15.08 25.06 -3.58
N ARG A 677 16.30 25.22 -4.09
CA ARG A 677 16.68 24.84 -5.44
C ARG A 677 17.43 23.51 -5.43
N LEU A 678 17.33 22.80 -6.54
CA LEU A 678 18.09 21.59 -6.81
C LEU A 678 19.41 21.95 -7.48
N GLU A 679 20.51 21.44 -6.93
CA GLU A 679 21.82 21.46 -7.58
C GLU A 679 22.30 20.02 -7.77
N ILE A 680 22.67 19.67 -9.00
CA ILE A 680 23.13 18.32 -9.35
C ILE A 680 24.63 18.40 -9.61
N SER A 681 25.42 17.77 -8.73
CA SER A 681 26.85 17.55 -8.97
C SER A 681 27.09 16.20 -9.64
N ILE A 682 27.89 16.16 -10.69
CA ILE A 682 28.28 14.92 -11.38
C ILE A 682 29.63 14.47 -10.82
N LYS A 683 29.70 13.22 -10.36
CA LYS A 683 30.92 12.58 -9.88
C LYS A 683 31.18 11.33 -10.70
N THR A 684 32.40 11.17 -11.20
CA THR A 684 32.82 9.94 -11.88
C THR A 684 33.43 8.99 -10.86
N LEU A 685 32.98 7.74 -10.83
CA LEU A 685 33.46 6.68 -9.95
C LEU A 685 33.99 5.52 -10.78
N LYS A 686 35.16 4.99 -10.42
CA LYS A 686 35.74 3.84 -11.10
C LYS A 686 35.27 2.55 -10.43
N ILE A 687 34.57 1.69 -11.17
CA ILE A 687 33.99 0.46 -10.61
C ILE A 687 34.95 -0.71 -10.80
N ASN A 688 35.64 -1.11 -9.73
CA ASN A 688 36.51 -2.30 -9.69
C ASN A 688 35.85 -3.51 -9.02
N LEU A 689 34.78 -3.31 -8.24
CA LEU A 689 34.05 -4.38 -7.57
C LEU A 689 33.46 -5.41 -8.55
N ARG A 690 33.08 -6.56 -8.01
CA ARG A 690 32.41 -7.64 -8.76
C ARG A 690 30.91 -7.45 -8.73
N ILE A 691 30.23 -7.85 -9.80
CA ILE A 691 28.77 -7.78 -9.92
C ILE A 691 28.24 -9.21 -10.09
N ALA A 692 27.21 -9.56 -9.33
CA ALA A 692 26.48 -10.81 -9.45
C ALA A 692 24.96 -10.54 -9.43
N PHE A 693 24.18 -11.55 -9.82
CA PHE A 693 22.72 -11.47 -9.86
C PHE A 693 22.10 -12.72 -9.25
N VAL A 694 21.10 -12.51 -8.39
CA VAL A 694 20.22 -13.57 -7.88
C VAL A 694 18.79 -13.04 -7.84
N ASP A 695 17.86 -13.70 -8.54
CA ASP A 695 16.49 -13.19 -8.69
C ASP A 695 15.65 -13.34 -7.42
N PHE A 696 15.49 -12.24 -6.67
CA PHE A 696 14.66 -12.10 -5.47
C PHE A 696 13.46 -11.16 -5.68
N SER A 697 13.12 -10.85 -6.93
CA SER A 697 12.00 -9.96 -7.28
C SER A 697 10.63 -10.46 -6.82
N GLY A 698 10.48 -11.76 -6.55
CA GLY A 698 9.25 -12.33 -6.03
C GLY A 698 8.05 -12.07 -6.95
N LEU A 699 8.20 -12.33 -8.25
CA LEU A 699 7.15 -12.24 -9.27
C LEU A 699 6.92 -13.60 -9.93
N HIS A 700 5.82 -13.71 -10.66
CA HIS A 700 5.49 -14.90 -11.43
C HIS A 700 6.53 -15.17 -12.53
N ASP A 701 6.65 -16.44 -12.90
CA ASP A 701 7.49 -16.91 -14.00
C ASP A 701 6.63 -17.35 -15.19
N LYS A 702 7.30 -17.61 -16.32
CA LYS A 702 6.66 -18.07 -17.55
C LYS A 702 5.79 -19.31 -17.29
N ARG A 703 6.27 -20.28 -16.52
CA ARG A 703 5.54 -21.52 -16.24
C ARG A 703 4.27 -21.27 -15.43
N SER A 704 4.32 -20.42 -14.41
CA SER A 704 3.15 -20.09 -13.58
C SER A 704 2.07 -19.41 -14.40
N LEU A 705 2.43 -18.47 -15.28
CA LEU A 705 1.49 -17.82 -16.20
C LEU A 705 0.84 -18.83 -17.16
N GLN A 706 1.64 -19.69 -17.79
CA GLN A 706 1.16 -20.70 -18.73
C GLN A 706 0.24 -21.74 -18.07
N MET A 707 0.42 -22.00 -16.78
CA MET A 707 -0.42 -22.89 -15.99
C MET A 707 -1.71 -22.22 -15.51
N LEU A 708 -1.63 -21.01 -14.94
CA LEU A 708 -2.75 -20.37 -14.27
C LEU A 708 -3.73 -19.70 -15.21
N ILE A 709 -3.27 -19.05 -16.29
CA ILE A 709 -4.16 -18.35 -17.23
C ILE A 709 -5.23 -19.30 -17.83
N PRO A 710 -4.88 -20.52 -18.30
CA PRO A 710 -5.87 -21.49 -18.76
C PRO A 710 -6.79 -22.04 -17.67
N LEU A 711 -6.37 -22.05 -16.40
CA LEU A 711 -7.21 -22.48 -15.28
C LEU A 711 -8.22 -21.40 -14.87
N ILE A 712 -7.80 -20.12 -14.90
CA ILE A 712 -8.65 -18.97 -14.63
C ILE A 712 -9.73 -18.82 -15.70
N GLN A 713 -9.40 -19.11 -16.98
CA GLN A 713 -10.32 -19.00 -18.13
C GLN A 713 -10.98 -17.60 -18.26
N PRO A 714 -10.20 -16.50 -18.29
CA PRO A 714 -10.77 -15.17 -18.44
C PRO A 714 -11.45 -15.00 -19.81
N ARG A 715 -12.52 -14.21 -19.88
CA ARG A 715 -13.18 -13.90 -21.17
C ARG A 715 -12.35 -12.94 -22.02
N LYS A 716 -11.73 -11.96 -21.36
CA LYS A 716 -10.77 -11.01 -21.94
C LYS A 716 -9.51 -10.97 -21.08
N LEU A 717 -8.34 -10.92 -21.71
CA LEU A 717 -7.04 -10.81 -21.03
C LEU A 717 -6.38 -9.50 -21.46
N ILE A 718 -5.97 -8.67 -20.50
CA ILE A 718 -5.26 -7.41 -20.73
C ILE A 718 -3.88 -7.52 -20.08
N LEU A 719 -2.83 -7.34 -20.87
CA LEU A 719 -1.44 -7.41 -20.41
C LEU A 719 -0.85 -6.00 -20.25
N VAL A 720 -0.32 -5.69 -19.07
CA VAL A 720 0.28 -4.38 -18.71
C VAL A 720 1.60 -4.54 -17.98
N GLY A 721 2.30 -3.46 -17.62
CA GLY A 721 3.46 -3.47 -16.72
C GLY A 721 4.81 -3.86 -17.33
N GLY A 722 4.85 -4.74 -18.34
CA GLY A 722 6.09 -5.19 -18.97
C GLY A 722 6.48 -4.39 -20.22
N MET A 723 7.67 -4.69 -20.73
CA MET A 723 8.20 -4.11 -21.96
C MET A 723 7.39 -4.49 -23.19
N LYS A 724 7.52 -3.71 -24.26
CA LYS A 724 6.86 -4.01 -25.54
C LYS A 724 7.18 -5.41 -26.06
N GLU A 725 8.45 -5.80 -26.06
CA GLU A 725 8.92 -7.10 -26.56
C GLU A 725 8.37 -8.26 -25.71
N GLU A 726 8.57 -8.19 -24.39
CA GLU A 726 8.09 -9.19 -23.42
C GLU A 726 6.56 -9.34 -23.46
N THR A 727 5.83 -8.22 -23.54
CA THR A 727 4.35 -8.20 -23.58
C THR A 727 3.82 -8.87 -24.85
N LEU A 728 4.43 -8.59 -26.01
CA LEU A 728 4.02 -9.19 -27.28
C LEU A 728 4.35 -10.68 -27.33
N ALA A 729 5.50 -11.09 -26.78
CA ALA A 729 5.89 -12.50 -26.67
C ALA A 729 4.88 -13.28 -25.80
N LEU A 730 4.57 -12.77 -24.60
CA LEU A 730 3.59 -13.39 -23.71
C LEU A 730 2.18 -13.42 -24.34
N ALA A 731 1.76 -12.35 -25.03
CA ALA A 731 0.47 -12.31 -25.73
C ALA A 731 0.37 -13.41 -26.80
N SER A 732 1.44 -13.64 -27.57
CA SER A 732 1.51 -14.73 -28.55
C SER A 732 1.35 -16.09 -27.87
N ASP A 733 2.04 -16.31 -26.75
CA ASP A 733 1.98 -17.58 -26.01
C ASP A 733 0.59 -17.82 -25.40
N CYS A 734 -0.03 -16.79 -24.81
CA CYS A 734 -1.40 -16.87 -24.28
C CYS A 734 -2.44 -17.16 -25.38
N ARG A 735 -2.32 -16.55 -26.56
CA ARG A 735 -3.21 -16.83 -27.71
C ARG A 735 -3.11 -18.29 -28.17
N LYS A 736 -1.92 -18.91 -28.10
CA LYS A 736 -1.73 -20.33 -28.43
C LYS A 736 -2.33 -21.24 -27.35
N LEU A 737 -2.07 -20.94 -26.08
CA LEU A 737 -2.51 -21.76 -24.94
C LEU A 737 -4.01 -21.79 -24.74
N LEU A 738 -4.68 -20.66 -24.98
CA LEU A 738 -6.12 -20.53 -24.81
C LEU A 738 -6.93 -21.16 -25.95
N GLY A 739 -6.27 -21.72 -26.97
CA GLY A 739 -6.87 -22.54 -28.01
C GLY A 739 -7.84 -21.76 -28.91
N SER A 740 -7.35 -21.26 -30.04
CA SER A 740 -8.20 -20.77 -31.14
C SER A 740 -8.94 -21.94 -31.82
N THR A 741 -9.84 -22.60 -31.10
CA THR A 741 -10.93 -23.38 -31.69
C THR A 741 -12.05 -22.42 -32.06
N LYS A 742 -12.58 -22.56 -33.28
CA LYS A 742 -13.47 -21.61 -33.99
C LYS A 742 -14.73 -21.10 -33.24
N GLU A 743 -14.99 -21.53 -32.00
CA GLU A 743 -16.19 -21.20 -31.23
C GLU A 743 -15.94 -20.38 -29.94
N LYS A 744 -14.69 -20.17 -29.49
CA LYS A 744 -14.37 -19.35 -28.30
C LYS A 744 -13.08 -18.55 -28.51
N LEU A 745 -13.17 -17.38 -29.13
CA LEU A 745 -12.07 -16.41 -29.15
C LEU A 745 -11.99 -15.75 -27.75
N ILE A 746 -10.88 -15.93 -27.04
CA ILE A 746 -10.55 -15.06 -25.90
C ILE A 746 -9.73 -13.90 -26.46
N ASP A 747 -10.19 -12.67 -26.23
CA ASP A 747 -9.49 -11.48 -26.70
C ASP A 747 -8.32 -11.16 -25.78
N VAL A 748 -7.11 -11.13 -26.35
CA VAL A 748 -5.88 -10.75 -25.65
C VAL A 748 -5.44 -9.36 -26.11
N TYR A 749 -5.58 -8.38 -25.22
CA TYR A 749 -5.24 -6.97 -25.44
C TYR A 749 -3.86 -6.64 -24.85
N THR A 750 -3.12 -5.81 -25.57
CA THR A 750 -1.81 -5.26 -25.19
C THR A 750 -1.87 -3.74 -25.39
N PRO A 751 -2.45 -2.96 -24.46
CA PRO A 751 -2.52 -1.50 -24.58
C PRO A 751 -1.13 -0.86 -24.59
N GLU A 752 -1.04 0.31 -25.22
CA GLU A 752 0.05 1.27 -24.98
C GLU A 752 -0.45 2.33 -23.97
N ILE A 753 0.46 3.15 -23.43
CA ILE A 753 0.12 4.21 -22.47
C ILE A 753 -0.93 5.17 -23.07
N GLY A 754 -1.99 5.45 -22.31
CA GLY A 754 -3.07 6.36 -22.68
C GLY A 754 -4.13 5.76 -23.61
N VAL A 755 -3.96 4.52 -24.08
CA VAL A 755 -4.93 3.85 -24.95
C VAL A 755 -6.08 3.28 -24.12
N ILE A 756 -7.30 3.69 -24.44
CA ILE A 756 -8.53 3.19 -23.82
C ILE A 756 -8.96 1.90 -24.53
N ILE A 757 -9.17 0.84 -23.75
CA ILE A 757 -9.71 -0.44 -24.20
C ILE A 757 -11.12 -0.60 -23.67
N ASP A 758 -12.07 -0.88 -24.56
CA ASP A 758 -13.39 -1.38 -24.16
C ASP A 758 -13.33 -2.89 -23.90
N ALA A 759 -13.34 -3.25 -22.61
CA ALA A 759 -13.29 -4.63 -22.17
C ALA A 759 -14.65 -5.12 -21.66
N SER A 760 -15.73 -4.40 -21.95
CA SER A 760 -17.09 -4.85 -21.65
C SER A 760 -17.47 -6.10 -22.44
N VAL A 761 -18.36 -6.92 -21.88
CA VAL A 761 -18.95 -8.05 -22.62
C VAL A 761 -20.41 -7.70 -22.87
N ASP A 762 -20.85 -7.82 -24.13
CA ASP A 762 -22.25 -7.66 -24.56
C ASP A 762 -23.15 -8.80 -24.01
N THR A 763 -23.18 -9.00 -22.70
CA THR A 763 -24.20 -9.81 -22.04
C THR A 763 -25.34 -8.88 -21.67
N ASN A 764 -26.32 -8.76 -22.57
CA ASN A 764 -27.60 -8.18 -22.22
C ASN A 764 -28.24 -9.06 -21.15
N ALA A 765 -28.27 -8.55 -19.92
CA ALA A 765 -28.88 -9.24 -18.81
C ALA A 765 -30.02 -8.42 -18.26
N TRP A 766 -31.16 -9.07 -18.14
CA TRP A 766 -32.38 -8.47 -17.62
C TRP A 766 -32.74 -9.15 -16.31
N ALA A 767 -32.99 -8.35 -15.28
CA ALA A 767 -33.58 -8.86 -14.05
C ALA A 767 -35.07 -9.12 -14.32
N VAL A 768 -35.46 -10.41 -14.34
CA VAL A 768 -36.86 -10.81 -14.52
C VAL A 768 -37.41 -11.29 -13.19
N LYS A 769 -38.54 -10.72 -12.76
CA LYS A 769 -39.23 -11.15 -11.53
C LYS A 769 -40.13 -12.33 -11.82
N LEU A 770 -39.98 -13.44 -11.09
CA LEU A 770 -40.92 -14.56 -11.17
C LEU A 770 -42.22 -14.20 -10.43
N THR A 771 -43.37 -14.47 -11.03
CA THR A 771 -44.69 -14.33 -10.35
C THR A 771 -44.89 -15.37 -9.25
N ASP A 772 -45.69 -15.02 -8.24
CA ASP A 772 -46.07 -15.95 -7.17
C ASP A 772 -46.84 -17.18 -7.70
N SER A 773 -47.59 -17.02 -8.79
CA SER A 773 -48.28 -18.09 -9.52
C SER A 773 -47.29 -19.09 -10.11
N LEU A 774 -46.26 -18.62 -10.80
CA LEU A 774 -45.22 -19.47 -11.39
C LEU A 774 -44.37 -20.16 -10.32
N VAL A 775 -43.99 -19.43 -9.25
CA VAL A 775 -43.20 -19.98 -8.14
C VAL A 775 -43.93 -21.14 -7.45
N LYS A 776 -45.26 -21.06 -7.29
CA LYS A 776 -46.08 -22.14 -6.70
C LYS A 776 -46.13 -23.40 -7.57
N GLN A 777 -45.88 -23.30 -8.88
CA GLN A 777 -45.91 -24.43 -9.82
C GLN A 777 -44.54 -25.10 -9.99
N LEU A 778 -43.49 -24.58 -9.36
CA LEU A 778 -42.13 -25.12 -9.44
C LEU A 778 -42.03 -26.49 -8.76
N ARG A 779 -41.71 -27.51 -9.56
CA ARG A 779 -41.41 -28.85 -9.10
C ARG A 779 -39.91 -29.06 -9.02
N TRP A 780 -39.37 -28.93 -7.83
CA TRP A 780 -37.95 -29.18 -7.56
C TRP A 780 -37.63 -30.66 -7.67
N GLN A 781 -36.65 -30.99 -8.51
CA GLN A 781 -36.04 -32.30 -8.60
C GLN A 781 -34.72 -32.27 -7.81
N ASN A 782 -34.54 -33.18 -6.86
CA ASN A 782 -33.28 -33.29 -6.14
C ASN A 782 -32.39 -34.31 -6.85
N VAL A 783 -31.28 -33.84 -7.41
CA VAL A 783 -30.30 -34.69 -8.09
C VAL A 783 -28.94 -34.43 -7.45
N LYS A 784 -28.37 -35.46 -6.81
CA LYS A 784 -27.05 -35.40 -6.15
C LYS A 784 -26.90 -34.26 -5.11
N GLY A 785 -27.98 -33.91 -4.40
CA GLY A 785 -27.96 -32.86 -3.38
C GLY A 785 -28.19 -31.45 -3.90
N LEU A 786 -28.37 -31.27 -5.22
CA LEU A 786 -28.75 -30.00 -5.84
C LEU A 786 -30.23 -30.03 -6.24
N GLY A 787 -30.95 -28.97 -5.91
CA GLY A 787 -32.33 -28.75 -6.35
C GLY A 787 -32.35 -28.17 -7.77
N ILE A 788 -32.96 -28.88 -8.70
CA ILE A 788 -33.06 -28.49 -10.12
C ILE A 788 -34.53 -28.28 -10.46
N VAL A 789 -34.84 -27.20 -11.18
CA VAL A 789 -36.19 -26.93 -11.68
C VAL A 789 -36.11 -26.35 -13.08
N THR A 790 -37.04 -26.76 -13.94
CA THR A 790 -37.21 -26.19 -15.29
C THR A 790 -38.26 -25.11 -15.25
N LEU A 791 -37.92 -23.93 -15.79
CA LEU A 791 -38.82 -22.79 -15.88
C LEU A 791 -39.27 -22.61 -17.32
N THR A 792 -40.57 -22.50 -17.52
CA THR A 792 -41.15 -22.07 -18.79
C THR A 792 -42.31 -21.15 -18.46
N GLY A 793 -42.27 -19.92 -18.96
CA GLY A 793 -43.24 -18.88 -18.63
C GLY A 793 -43.35 -17.86 -19.74
N ARG A 794 -44.40 -17.05 -19.69
CA ARG A 794 -44.61 -15.91 -20.58
C ARG A 794 -43.94 -14.70 -19.95
N LEU A 795 -43.08 -14.03 -20.72
CA LEU A 795 -42.50 -12.75 -20.32
C LEU A 795 -43.51 -11.64 -20.60
N GLU A 796 -43.91 -10.92 -19.56
CA GLU A 796 -44.83 -9.78 -19.65
C GLU A 796 -44.15 -8.51 -19.13
N THR A 797 -44.37 -7.39 -19.82
CA THR A 797 -44.00 -6.05 -19.39
C THR A 797 -45.24 -5.40 -18.79
N THR A 798 -45.19 -4.97 -17.53
CA THR A 798 -46.32 -4.29 -16.90
C THR A 798 -46.48 -2.88 -17.47
N HIS A 799 -47.43 -2.68 -18.38
CA HIS A 799 -48.11 -1.39 -18.47
C HIS A 799 -49.18 -1.38 -17.38
N ILE A 800 -49.01 -0.53 -16.37
CA ILE A 800 -50.07 -0.31 -15.39
C ILE A 800 -51.14 0.54 -16.07
N ASP A 801 -52.11 -0.09 -16.71
CA ASP A 801 -53.41 0.53 -16.91
C ASP A 801 -54.13 0.54 -15.56
N SER A 802 -54.13 1.70 -14.92
CA SER A 802 -54.96 1.96 -13.75
C SER A 802 -56.41 2.03 -14.20
N ASP A 803 -57.14 0.90 -14.13
CA ASP A 803 -58.58 0.87 -13.84
C ASP A 803 -59.10 -0.58 -13.80
N ALA A 804 -59.25 -1.14 -12.60
CA ALA A 804 -60.30 -2.11 -12.29
C ALA A 804 -60.41 -2.36 -10.78
N HIS A 805 -61.55 -1.94 -10.23
CA HIS A 805 -62.14 -2.25 -8.94
C HIS A 805 -61.65 -3.50 -8.20
N ASN A 806 -61.37 -3.33 -6.90
CA ASN A 806 -61.98 -4.21 -5.90
C ASN A 806 -62.23 -3.49 -4.58
N SER A 807 -63.52 -3.26 -4.32
CA SER A 807 -64.09 -2.95 -3.02
C SER A 807 -63.94 -4.15 -2.09
N GLU A 808 -63.45 -3.94 -0.87
CA GLU A 808 -64.12 -4.38 0.37
C GLU A 808 -63.27 -4.08 1.62
N GLY A 809 -63.90 -3.42 2.59
CA GLY A 809 -63.69 -3.67 4.01
C GLY A 809 -62.53 -2.97 4.74
N ALA A 810 -62.81 -1.82 5.37
CA ALA A 810 -62.79 -1.70 6.85
C ALA A 810 -62.91 -0.23 7.30
N ASN A 811 -64.11 0.13 7.74
CA ASN A 811 -64.38 1.34 8.50
C ASN A 811 -63.84 1.21 9.94
N LYS A 812 -63.02 2.17 10.39
CA LYS A 812 -63.07 2.65 11.79
C LYS A 812 -62.43 4.04 11.97
N LYS A 813 -63.32 5.03 12.03
CA LYS A 813 -63.31 6.25 12.87
C LYS A 813 -61.95 6.91 13.17
N GLN A 814 -61.73 8.07 12.58
CA GLN A 814 -61.23 9.22 13.35
C GLN A 814 -61.92 10.52 12.91
N LYS A 815 -62.16 11.35 13.91
CA LYS A 815 -63.14 12.44 13.96
C LYS A 815 -62.47 13.75 13.50
N MET A 816 -63.26 14.57 12.82
CA MET A 816 -62.97 15.90 12.29
C MET A 816 -62.27 16.85 13.26
N ILE A 817 -61.36 17.70 12.74
CA ILE A 817 -61.45 19.17 12.87
C ILE A 817 -61.13 19.76 11.48
N LYS A 818 -61.95 20.73 11.09
CA LYS A 818 -62.06 21.39 9.78
C LYS A 818 -61.80 22.88 10.00
N GLU A 819 -60.96 23.51 9.17
CA GLU A 819 -61.02 24.94 8.85
C GLU A 819 -60.24 25.21 7.54
N GLU A 820 -61.01 25.18 6.43
CA GLU A 820 -61.12 26.14 5.30
C GLU A 820 -60.21 27.41 5.35
N LEU A 821 -59.61 27.99 4.29
CA LEU A 821 -59.78 28.01 2.82
C LEU A 821 -58.46 28.43 2.11
N GLU A 822 -58.25 27.99 0.85
CA GLU A 822 -58.17 28.82 -0.38
C GLU A 822 -57.42 28.09 -1.54
N GLU A 823 -58.05 28.11 -2.72
CA GLU A 823 -57.70 27.35 -3.92
C GLU A 823 -56.88 28.17 -4.95
N THR A 824 -55.76 27.56 -5.39
CA THR A 824 -55.15 27.56 -6.76
C THR A 824 -54.49 28.84 -7.31
N PRO A 825 -53.61 28.79 -8.36
CA PRO A 825 -53.18 27.67 -9.21
C PRO A 825 -51.64 27.48 -9.26
N THR A 826 -51.06 26.30 -9.43
CA THR A 826 -50.70 25.72 -10.75
C THR A 826 -49.96 24.40 -10.50
N GLN A 827 -50.65 23.27 -10.65
CA GLN A 827 -50.03 21.94 -10.67
C GLN A 827 -49.63 21.60 -12.11
N ALA A 828 -48.49 22.15 -12.54
CA ALA A 828 -47.83 21.78 -13.79
C ALA A 828 -46.32 21.54 -13.62
N ALA A 829 -45.84 21.28 -12.39
CA ALA A 829 -44.40 21.21 -12.11
C ALA A 829 -43.97 20.11 -11.10
N LEU A 830 -44.73 19.01 -10.97
CA LEU A 830 -44.33 17.89 -10.09
C LEU A 830 -44.41 16.48 -10.70
N ASP A 831 -44.70 16.34 -12.00
CA ASP A 831 -44.82 15.03 -12.68
C ASP A 831 -43.54 14.58 -13.42
N SER A 832 -42.35 15.07 -13.06
CA SER A 832 -41.10 14.71 -13.77
C SER A 832 -39.99 14.12 -12.89
N ALA A 833 -40.33 13.45 -11.79
CA ALA A 833 -39.32 12.76 -10.98
C ALA A 833 -39.84 11.48 -10.29
N LYS A 834 -40.17 10.46 -11.08
CA LYS A 834 -40.13 9.04 -10.69
C LYS A 834 -40.17 8.19 -11.96
N ALA A 835 -39.02 8.03 -12.62
CA ALA A 835 -38.84 6.95 -13.57
C ALA A 835 -38.83 5.64 -12.78
N VAL A 836 -40.00 5.01 -12.63
CA VAL A 836 -40.12 3.65 -12.10
C VAL A 836 -39.49 2.74 -13.15
N VAL A 837 -38.39 2.09 -12.79
CA VAL A 837 -37.75 1.07 -13.63
C VAL A 837 -38.76 -0.07 -13.80
N GLU A 838 -39.34 -0.20 -15.00
CA GLU A 838 -40.22 -1.30 -15.37
C GLU A 838 -39.43 -2.62 -15.30
N MET A 839 -39.72 -3.46 -14.29
CA MET A 839 -39.12 -4.79 -14.20
C MET A 839 -40.00 -5.81 -14.93
N PRO A 840 -39.49 -6.53 -15.93
CA PRO A 840 -40.26 -7.54 -16.63
C PRO A 840 -40.60 -8.71 -15.69
N ILE A 841 -41.79 -9.27 -15.86
CA ILE A 841 -42.32 -10.34 -15.03
C ILE A 841 -42.44 -11.61 -15.86
N LEU A 842 -42.10 -12.76 -15.27
CA LEU A 842 -42.33 -14.09 -15.86
C LEU A 842 -43.56 -14.74 -15.20
N ASP A 843 -44.63 -14.91 -15.96
CA ASP A 843 -45.87 -15.54 -15.51
C ASP A 843 -46.12 -16.90 -16.16
N VAL A 844 -47.09 -17.63 -15.61
CA VAL A 844 -47.53 -18.94 -16.08
C VAL A 844 -48.01 -18.86 -17.52
N LEU A 845 -47.61 -19.84 -18.34
CA LEU A 845 -48.13 -19.96 -19.70
C LEU A 845 -49.65 -20.21 -19.68
N PRO A 846 -50.45 -19.41 -20.41
CA PRO A 846 -51.88 -19.67 -20.48
C PRO A 846 -52.16 -21.01 -21.21
N SER A 847 -53.21 -21.71 -20.79
CA SER A 847 -53.51 -23.11 -21.15
C SER A 847 -53.60 -23.37 -22.66
N ASN A 848 -53.98 -22.34 -23.42
CA ASN A 848 -54.07 -22.35 -24.88
C ASN A 848 -52.68 -22.36 -25.58
N MET A 849 -51.66 -21.74 -24.99
CA MET A 849 -50.27 -21.76 -25.50
C MET A 849 -49.46 -22.94 -24.98
N ALA A 850 -49.72 -23.41 -23.75
CA ALA A 850 -49.06 -24.58 -23.16
C ALA A 850 -49.25 -25.86 -24.00
N SER A 851 -50.36 -25.96 -24.72
CA SER A 851 -50.68 -27.08 -25.62
C SER A 851 -49.83 -27.08 -26.90
N ALA A 852 -49.36 -25.92 -27.36
CA ALA A 852 -48.56 -25.76 -28.57
C ALA A 852 -47.05 -25.95 -28.32
N THR A 853 -46.57 -25.71 -27.09
CA THR A 853 -45.16 -25.94 -26.70
C THR A 853 -44.86 -27.38 -26.29
N ARG A 854 -45.88 -28.17 -25.88
CA ARG A 854 -45.74 -29.60 -25.56
C ARG A 854 -45.31 -30.48 -26.71
N SER A 855 -45.61 -30.11 -27.95
CA SER A 855 -45.37 -30.96 -29.12
C SER A 855 -43.94 -30.88 -29.68
N VAL A 856 -43.05 -30.06 -29.11
CA VAL A 856 -41.74 -29.76 -29.74
C VAL A 856 -40.51 -30.16 -28.91
N ALA A 857 -40.61 -30.35 -27.60
CA ALA A 857 -39.44 -30.61 -26.75
C ALA A 857 -39.37 -32.07 -26.28
N GLN A 858 -38.42 -32.84 -26.83
CA GLN A 858 -38.06 -34.13 -26.22
C GLN A 858 -37.45 -33.90 -24.82
N PRO A 859 -37.76 -34.75 -23.82
CA PRO A 859 -37.22 -34.59 -22.48
C PRO A 859 -35.69 -34.72 -22.51
N LEU A 860 -35.00 -33.61 -22.22
CA LEU A 860 -33.55 -33.55 -22.18
C LEU A 860 -33.08 -34.04 -20.81
N HIS A 861 -32.22 -35.05 -20.78
CA HIS A 861 -31.67 -35.56 -19.53
C HIS A 861 -30.32 -34.90 -19.28
N VAL A 862 -30.18 -34.16 -18.18
CA VAL A 862 -28.99 -33.38 -17.86
C VAL A 862 -28.30 -33.99 -16.64
N GLY A 863 -27.05 -34.41 -16.82
CA GLY A 863 -26.20 -34.96 -15.76
C GLY A 863 -25.14 -35.91 -16.29
N ASP A 864 -23.93 -35.86 -15.71
CA ASP A 864 -22.89 -36.86 -16.00
C ASP A 864 -22.99 -38.04 -15.03
N LEU A 865 -23.19 -39.24 -15.57
CA LEU A 865 -23.27 -40.48 -14.80
C LEU A 865 -21.93 -41.21 -14.90
N ARG A 866 -21.23 -41.35 -13.76
CA ARG A 866 -20.04 -42.19 -13.66
C ARG A 866 -20.46 -43.62 -13.37
N LEU A 867 -19.87 -44.58 -14.09
CA LEU A 867 -20.19 -46.01 -13.93
C LEU A 867 -19.85 -46.53 -12.51
N THR A 868 -18.88 -45.91 -11.84
CA THR A 868 -18.54 -46.19 -10.44
C THR A 868 -19.66 -45.82 -9.47
N ASP A 869 -20.34 -44.72 -9.73
CA ASP A 869 -21.42 -44.21 -8.88
C ASP A 869 -22.69 -45.02 -9.16
N LEU A 870 -22.96 -45.33 -10.43
CA LEU A 870 -24.03 -46.23 -10.82
C LEU A 870 -23.88 -47.61 -10.15
N ARG A 871 -22.67 -48.16 -10.11
CA ARG A 871 -22.38 -49.41 -9.40
C ARG A 871 -22.76 -49.34 -7.92
N LYS A 872 -22.40 -48.25 -7.22
CA LYS A 872 -22.76 -48.06 -5.80
C LYS A 872 -24.27 -47.96 -5.61
N ILE A 873 -24.97 -47.23 -6.48
CA ILE A 873 -26.44 -47.08 -6.44
C ILE A 873 -27.10 -48.45 -6.62
N MET A 874 -26.67 -49.23 -7.61
CA MET A 874 -27.23 -50.56 -7.88
C MET A 874 -26.97 -51.55 -6.74
N GLN A 875 -25.76 -51.52 -6.15
CA GLN A 875 -25.43 -52.32 -4.97
C GLN A 875 -26.27 -51.93 -3.75
N SER A 876 -26.51 -50.63 -3.54
CA SER A 876 -27.34 -50.15 -2.44
C SER A 876 -28.82 -50.53 -2.60
N SER A 877 -29.28 -50.75 -3.83
CA SER A 877 -30.63 -51.23 -4.14
C SER A 877 -30.74 -52.76 -4.17
N GLY A 878 -29.69 -53.49 -3.75
CA GLY A 878 -29.68 -54.95 -3.66
C GLY A 878 -29.41 -55.70 -4.98
N LEU A 879 -28.97 -55.01 -6.03
CA LEU A 879 -28.58 -55.60 -7.32
C LEU A 879 -27.07 -55.86 -7.35
N THR A 880 -26.64 -56.99 -7.89
CA THR A 880 -25.22 -57.30 -8.09
C THR A 880 -24.67 -56.52 -9.28
N ALA A 881 -23.60 -55.76 -9.10
CA ALA A 881 -23.01 -54.91 -10.15
C ALA A 881 -21.48 -55.08 -10.24
N GLU A 882 -21.02 -55.60 -11.38
CA GLU A 882 -19.61 -55.88 -11.68
C GLU A 882 -19.11 -55.03 -12.86
N LEU A 883 -17.96 -54.39 -12.69
CA LEU A 883 -17.27 -53.69 -13.79
C LEU A 883 -16.52 -54.72 -14.64
N ARG A 884 -16.89 -54.83 -15.92
CA ARG A 884 -16.14 -55.57 -16.93
C ARG A 884 -15.40 -54.48 -17.72
N GLY A 885 -14.07 -54.54 -17.83
CA GLY A 885 -13.25 -53.47 -18.44
C GLY A 885 -13.80 -52.94 -19.78
N GLU A 886 -13.37 -51.74 -20.19
CA GLU A 886 -13.89 -50.99 -21.36
C GLU A 886 -15.22 -50.25 -21.15
N GLY A 887 -15.44 -49.66 -19.97
CA GLY A 887 -16.60 -48.78 -19.76
C GLY A 887 -17.94 -49.51 -19.76
N THR A 888 -17.94 -50.78 -19.34
CA THR A 888 -19.13 -51.63 -19.29
C THR A 888 -19.42 -52.11 -17.86
N LEU A 889 -20.68 -51.99 -17.43
CA LEU A 889 -21.17 -52.43 -16.12
C LEU A 889 -22.20 -53.55 -16.33
N LEU A 890 -21.94 -54.73 -15.76
CA LEU A 890 -22.84 -55.87 -15.78
C LEU A 890 -23.64 -55.91 -14.49
N ILE A 891 -24.97 -55.93 -14.59
CA ILE A 891 -25.90 -55.93 -13.46
C ILE A 891 -26.72 -57.22 -13.48
N ASP A 892 -26.71 -57.96 -12.37
CA ASP A 892 -27.39 -59.26 -12.15
C ASP A 892 -27.16 -60.30 -13.26
N GLY A 893 -25.97 -60.26 -13.88
CA GLY A 893 -25.60 -61.16 -14.98
C GLY A 893 -26.45 -61.03 -16.25
N SER A 894 -27.41 -60.10 -16.29
CA SER A 894 -28.50 -60.07 -17.28
C SER A 894 -28.68 -58.71 -17.97
N VAL A 895 -28.16 -57.62 -17.39
CA VAL A 895 -28.25 -56.27 -17.95
C VAL A 895 -26.86 -55.67 -18.10
N ILE A 896 -26.52 -55.21 -19.29
CA ILE A 896 -25.25 -54.57 -19.63
C ILE A 896 -25.48 -53.09 -19.82
N VAL A 897 -24.76 -52.25 -19.07
CA VAL A 897 -24.75 -50.79 -19.21
C VAL A 897 -23.39 -50.36 -19.76
N ARG A 898 -23.34 -49.85 -20.98
CA ARG A 898 -22.12 -49.37 -21.64
C ARG A 898 -22.13 -47.85 -21.73
N LYS A 899 -21.02 -47.20 -21.35
CA LYS A 899 -20.81 -45.76 -21.59
C LYS A 899 -19.86 -45.59 -22.79
N THR A 900 -20.39 -45.09 -23.89
CA THR A 900 -19.60 -44.75 -25.09
C THR A 900 -18.70 -43.54 -24.81
N GLY A 901 -17.58 -43.40 -25.55
CA GLY A 901 -16.64 -42.29 -25.41
C GLY A 901 -17.24 -40.90 -25.62
N THR A 902 -18.40 -40.80 -26.26
CA THR A 902 -19.18 -39.56 -26.45
C THR A 902 -20.16 -39.27 -25.30
N GLY A 903 -20.11 -40.03 -24.20
CA GLY A 903 -20.97 -39.84 -23.03
C GLY A 903 -22.38 -40.43 -23.14
N ARG A 904 -22.71 -41.15 -24.22
CA ARG A 904 -24.01 -41.85 -24.35
C ARG A 904 -23.99 -43.16 -23.58
N ILE A 905 -25.08 -43.44 -22.87
CA ILE A 905 -25.26 -44.66 -22.08
C ILE A 905 -26.20 -45.59 -22.84
N GLU A 906 -25.71 -46.76 -23.19
CA GLU A 906 -26.47 -47.84 -23.83
C GLU A 906 -26.79 -48.90 -22.78
N VAL A 907 -28.05 -49.31 -22.71
CA VAL A 907 -28.50 -50.37 -21.79
C VAL A 907 -29.02 -51.52 -22.65
N GLU A 908 -28.36 -52.66 -22.58
CA GLU A 908 -28.71 -53.88 -23.30
C GLU A 908 -29.12 -54.97 -22.31
N SER A 909 -30.14 -55.77 -22.64
CA SER A 909 -30.55 -56.92 -21.84
C SER A 909 -30.14 -58.21 -22.55
N VAL A 910 -29.53 -59.13 -21.80
CA VAL A 910 -29.16 -60.47 -22.25
C VAL A 910 -30.14 -61.45 -21.60
N GLY A 911 -31.26 -61.75 -22.29
CA GLY A 911 -32.27 -62.74 -21.84
C GLY A 911 -33.69 -62.18 -21.65
N VAL A 912 -34.68 -63.08 -21.43
CA VAL A 912 -36.14 -62.79 -21.41
C VAL A 912 -36.64 -62.33 -20.03
N THR A 913 -35.84 -61.60 -19.25
CA THR A 913 -36.26 -61.05 -17.95
C THR A 913 -36.44 -59.55 -18.05
N THR A 914 -37.65 -59.10 -18.37
CA THR A 914 -38.00 -57.69 -18.58
C THR A 914 -37.96 -56.85 -17.29
N SER A 915 -38.19 -57.46 -16.12
CA SER A 915 -38.28 -56.74 -14.83
C SER A 915 -36.97 -56.07 -14.42
N SER A 916 -35.84 -56.78 -14.50
CA SER A 916 -34.52 -56.25 -14.10
C SER A 916 -34.04 -55.13 -15.03
N PHE A 917 -34.37 -55.19 -16.32
CA PHE A 917 -34.05 -54.12 -17.28
C PHE A 917 -34.76 -52.80 -16.93
N TYR A 918 -36.06 -52.84 -16.63
CA TYR A 918 -36.81 -51.64 -16.25
C TYR A 918 -36.37 -51.08 -14.88
N ALA A 919 -35.99 -51.95 -13.94
CA ALA A 919 -35.45 -51.53 -12.64
C ALA A 919 -34.12 -50.78 -12.79
N VAL A 920 -33.18 -51.33 -13.58
CA VAL A 920 -31.90 -50.68 -13.88
C VAL A 920 -32.11 -49.36 -14.61
N LYS A 921 -33.00 -49.34 -15.62
CA LYS A 921 -33.34 -48.12 -16.36
C LYS A 921 -33.95 -47.05 -15.45
N GLY A 922 -34.83 -47.43 -14.54
CA GLY A 922 -35.43 -46.54 -13.55
C GLY A 922 -34.39 -45.88 -12.64
N LYS A 923 -33.42 -46.66 -12.13
CA LYS A 923 -32.33 -46.15 -11.29
C LYS A 923 -31.34 -45.25 -12.05
N ILE A 924 -31.12 -45.50 -13.34
CA ILE A 924 -30.34 -44.58 -14.19
C ILE A 924 -31.07 -43.24 -14.33
N TYR A 925 -32.39 -43.26 -14.54
CA TYR A 925 -33.19 -42.03 -14.65
C TYR A 925 -33.30 -41.26 -13.33
N GLU A 926 -33.38 -41.93 -12.18
CA GLU A 926 -33.32 -41.27 -10.87
C GLU A 926 -31.99 -40.52 -10.65
N GLY A 927 -30.90 -40.94 -11.31
CA GLY A 927 -29.59 -40.31 -11.23
C GLY A 927 -29.38 -39.13 -12.20
N LEU A 928 -30.35 -38.82 -13.06
CA LEU A 928 -30.29 -37.77 -14.09
C LEU A 928 -31.40 -36.74 -13.86
N ALA A 929 -31.11 -35.47 -14.09
CA ALA A 929 -32.15 -34.45 -14.06
C ALA A 929 -32.98 -34.52 -15.34
N VAL A 930 -34.30 -34.62 -15.22
CA VAL A 930 -35.20 -34.66 -16.38
C VAL A 930 -35.68 -33.24 -16.67
N VAL A 931 -35.22 -32.66 -17.78
CA VAL A 931 -35.78 -31.43 -18.35
C VAL A 931 -36.96 -31.84 -19.22
N ALA A 932 -38.14 -31.96 -18.62
CA ALA A 932 -39.37 -32.09 -19.39
C ALA A 932 -39.68 -30.73 -20.01
N GLY A 933 -39.85 -30.69 -21.33
CA GLY A 933 -40.39 -29.50 -21.97
C GLY A 933 -41.87 -29.37 -21.66
N GLY A 934 -42.23 -28.48 -20.71
CA GLY A 934 -43.57 -27.89 -20.54
C GLY A 934 -44.71 -28.80 -20.07
#